data_AF-A0ABD2JGQ9-F1
#
_entry.id   AF-A0ABD2JGQ9-F1
#
_cell.length_a   1.000
_cell.length_b   1.000
_cell.length_c   1.000
_cell.angle_alpha   90.00
_cell.angle_beta   90.00
_cell.angle_gamma   90.00
#
_symmetry.space_group_name_H-M   'P 1'
#
loop_
_entity.id
_entity.type
_entity.pdbx_description
1 polymer ?
#
loop_
_entity_poly.entity_id
_entity_poly.type
_entity_poly.pdbx_seq_one_letter_code
_entity_poly.pdbx_strand_id
1 'polypeptide(L)'
;MSFNFYFQLFLLLAIFTGTKQKHSPNRIERIAKALNGVKVEIAFDATINFGQNGPLNSDDSSESNTANENQAAATTTGCSLNGVDLQADGFQRMCAEWPDLAPIYCYGKIIEAVNFWGARMLFQNDSKHFVDRPLKKEAKKIVEEFTSTFGGNELDVSKMNKQKVDQLAKFVRENFGRANGVLIAYTPEDWVENPPKLERIKDAEFKKWAKQLNELWKELSRKMPDLNCNPGQQNHSLICVPQPFVVPGGRFREFYYWDAYWIVKGLIASGMTTMVKNMCLNFAEMVNRFGFVPNGGRIYYDKRSQPSFFTFMVYDYFLATNDTKFLQEVLPVLEKELGHWSKNRSVEVEVGGKKQTFYQYRADSNIPRPESFCQDVQLVTNISNTQRKADIWKNVASTAESGWDFSSRFMKKDNSNKANPWNLVNLQTTDLLPVDLNALICGNLRMLGELFSKIGDKEKSAVYKNKFEKFRRAFQRLFYKKKHGVWYDFNIKSGKLHEEYYGSVTVPLFTRCYDTDDVGTAERMYNRLEKVGVLKHKFGVPTSNINSTQQWDFPNIWPSLAHMLIESLRQSGNKKMEEKAKELARQWLSANHQMYQNCGQHMWEKMAADTGVPGGGGEYVPQIGFGWTNGGVLDLLVTYGDEMTLQQMPNVECKQNAVVEEPAEFPPA
;
A
#
# COMPACT_ATOMS: atom_id res chain seq x y z
N MET A 1 60.02 -2.95 -6.42
CA MET A 1 60.18 -4.28 -7.06
C MET A 1 58.99 -5.12 -6.61
N SER A 2 57.83 -5.00 -7.25
CA SER A 2 57.42 -5.70 -8.48
C SER A 2 57.17 -7.20 -8.24
N PHE A 3 55.90 -7.60 -8.17
CA PHE A 3 55.34 -8.72 -8.93
C PHE A 3 53.81 -8.77 -8.72
N ASN A 4 53.06 -8.14 -9.63
CA ASN A 4 51.63 -8.35 -9.79
C ASN A 4 51.25 -7.99 -11.23
N PHE A 5 51.21 -8.98 -12.15
CA PHE A 5 50.90 -8.69 -13.57
C PHE A 5 50.18 -9.81 -14.34
N TYR A 6 49.69 -10.89 -13.71
CA TYR A 6 49.13 -12.02 -14.46
C TYR A 6 47.63 -12.31 -14.30
N PHE A 7 46.86 -11.52 -13.54
CA PHE A 7 45.42 -11.78 -13.40
C PHE A 7 44.49 -10.77 -14.08
N GLN A 8 44.99 -9.59 -14.50
CA GLN A 8 44.18 -8.60 -15.22
C GLN A 8 44.19 -8.77 -16.75
N LEU A 9 45.02 -9.65 -17.32
CA LEU A 9 45.07 -9.87 -18.76
C LEU A 9 44.02 -10.88 -19.27
N PHE A 10 43.42 -11.68 -18.38
CA PHE A 10 42.42 -12.69 -18.77
C PHE A 10 40.99 -12.13 -18.87
N LEU A 11 40.67 -11.01 -18.19
CA LEU A 11 39.34 -10.40 -18.29
C LEU A 11 39.17 -9.49 -19.52
N LEU A 12 40.26 -9.04 -20.13
CA LEU A 12 40.23 -8.16 -21.31
C LEU A 12 40.19 -8.93 -22.65
N LEU A 13 40.48 -10.24 -22.64
CA LEU A 13 40.45 -11.10 -23.84
C LEU A 13 39.12 -11.83 -24.08
N ALA A 14 38.17 -11.80 -23.12
CA ALA A 14 36.85 -12.41 -23.29
C ALA A 14 35.77 -11.46 -23.86
N ILE A 15 36.10 -10.17 -24.07
CA ILE A 15 35.14 -9.18 -24.60
C ILE A 15 35.25 -9.03 -26.13
N PHE A 16 36.20 -9.68 -26.80
CA PHE A 16 36.37 -9.57 -28.25
C PHE A 16 36.55 -10.91 -28.96
N THR A 17 35.58 -11.81 -28.82
CA THR A 17 35.26 -12.78 -29.89
C THR A 17 33.77 -13.07 -29.90
N GLY A 18 33.05 -12.59 -30.92
CA GLY A 18 31.78 -13.21 -31.32
C GLY A 18 30.56 -12.33 -31.57
N THR A 19 30.68 -11.12 -32.11
CA THR A 19 29.53 -10.46 -32.77
C THR A 19 29.82 -10.18 -34.23
N LYS A 20 29.13 -10.88 -35.14
CA LYS A 20 28.92 -10.39 -36.51
C LYS A 20 27.80 -9.36 -36.46
N GLN A 21 28.13 -8.07 -36.50
CA GLN A 21 27.62 -7.19 -37.55
C GLN A 21 28.31 -5.82 -37.56
N LYS A 22 28.49 -5.36 -38.80
CA LYS A 22 29.16 -4.16 -39.32
C LYS A 22 28.84 -2.87 -38.53
N HIS A 23 29.87 -2.03 -38.31
CA HIS A 23 29.86 -0.61 -38.71
C HIS A 23 31.26 0.05 -38.66
N SER A 24 31.56 0.76 -39.77
CA SER A 24 32.48 1.87 -40.09
C SER A 24 33.60 2.34 -39.12
N PRO A 25 34.85 2.54 -39.60
CA PRO A 25 36.00 3.00 -38.81
C PRO A 25 36.18 4.53 -38.86
N ASN A 26 36.08 5.23 -37.72
CA ASN A 26 36.78 6.51 -37.43
C ASN A 26 36.54 7.05 -36.01
N ARG A 27 36.68 6.20 -34.98
CA ARG A 27 36.52 6.64 -33.57
C ARG A 27 37.61 6.17 -32.60
N ILE A 28 38.62 5.46 -33.09
CA ILE A 28 39.64 4.81 -32.25
C ILE A 28 40.78 5.78 -31.87
N GLU A 29 40.95 6.90 -32.56
CA GLU A 29 42.11 7.79 -32.36
C GLU A 29 41.94 8.90 -31.32
N ARG A 30 40.77 9.03 -30.67
CA ARG A 30 40.52 10.10 -29.68
C ARG A 30 40.46 9.68 -28.21
N ILE A 31 40.54 8.38 -27.90
CA ILE A 31 40.42 7.88 -26.51
C ILE A 31 41.79 7.54 -25.88
N ALA A 32 42.84 7.39 -26.68
CA ALA A 32 44.17 6.98 -26.21
C ALA A 32 45.01 8.08 -25.52
N LYS A 33 44.44 9.23 -25.15
CA LYS A 33 45.21 10.38 -24.60
C LYS A 33 44.80 10.88 -23.20
N ALA A 34 43.91 10.19 -22.49
CA ALA A 34 43.36 10.71 -21.22
C ALA A 34 43.64 9.85 -19.96
N LEU A 35 44.43 8.78 -20.02
CA LEU A 35 44.62 7.91 -18.85
C LEU A 35 46.08 7.47 -18.67
N ASN A 36 46.92 8.39 -18.20
CA ASN A 36 48.18 8.05 -17.54
C ASN A 36 48.41 9.00 -16.35
N GLY A 37 48.34 8.46 -15.12
CA GLY A 37 48.84 9.17 -13.93
C GLY A 37 48.21 8.79 -12.59
N VAL A 38 48.87 7.86 -11.86
CA VAL A 38 49.05 7.78 -10.38
C VAL A 38 47.81 7.44 -9.51
N LYS A 39 47.64 6.19 -8.99
CA LYS A 39 48.18 5.48 -7.77
C LYS A 39 47.62 5.92 -6.41
N VAL A 40 46.98 4.99 -5.68
CA VAL A 40 46.73 5.01 -4.22
C VAL A 40 47.05 3.63 -3.65
N GLU A 41 47.88 3.58 -2.61
CA GLU A 41 48.19 2.40 -1.78
C GLU A 41 47.41 2.48 -0.46
N ILE A 42 46.97 1.32 0.05
CA ILE A 42 46.39 1.14 1.39
C ILE A 42 47.30 0.18 2.15
N ALA A 43 47.69 0.55 3.37
CA ALA A 43 48.24 -0.35 4.37
C ALA A 43 47.35 -0.32 5.62
N PHE A 44 47.04 -1.50 6.15
CA PHE A 44 46.46 -1.70 7.48
C PHE A 44 47.59 -1.90 8.48
N ASP A 45 47.49 -1.27 9.65
CA ASP A 45 48.05 -1.85 10.86
C ASP A 45 47.23 -1.49 12.09
N ALA A 46 47.11 -2.45 13.00
CA ALA A 46 46.33 -2.38 14.22
C ALA A 46 47.27 -2.24 15.42
N THR A 47 46.96 -1.35 16.36
CA THR A 47 47.45 -1.49 17.73
C THR A 47 46.55 -0.74 18.71
N ILE A 48 46.06 -1.47 19.71
CA ILE A 48 45.38 -0.95 20.90
C ILE A 48 46.46 -0.66 21.94
N ASN A 49 46.37 0.48 22.65
CA ASN A 49 47.06 0.67 23.92
C ASN A 49 46.22 1.52 24.88
N PHE A 50 46.04 1.00 26.10
CA PHE A 50 45.42 1.67 27.24
C PHE A 50 46.45 2.57 27.96
N GLY A 51 46.05 3.73 28.47
CA GLY A 51 46.88 4.56 29.34
C GLY A 51 46.11 5.70 30.01
N GLN A 52 46.13 5.72 31.34
CA GLN A 52 45.36 6.55 32.26
C GLN A 52 45.97 7.95 32.54
N ASN A 53 45.13 8.78 33.20
CA ASN A 53 45.43 9.90 34.13
C ASN A 53 45.55 11.34 33.54
N GLY A 54 44.59 12.20 33.95
CA GLY A 54 44.63 13.68 33.80
C GLY A 54 45.52 14.35 34.86
N PRO A 55 45.18 15.53 35.42
CA PRO A 55 44.46 16.71 34.91
C PRO A 55 45.43 17.91 34.70
N LEU A 56 44.99 19.03 34.11
CA LEU A 56 45.30 20.42 34.57
C LEU A 56 44.88 21.50 33.55
N ASN A 57 44.33 22.57 34.11
CA ASN A 57 43.91 23.83 33.48
C ASN A 57 45.08 24.63 32.90
N SER A 58 44.84 25.38 31.81
CA SER A 58 44.70 26.85 31.78
C SER A 58 45.06 27.40 30.41
N ASP A 59 44.14 28.20 29.84
CA ASP A 59 44.29 29.35 28.92
C ASP A 59 45.48 29.35 27.93
N ASP A 60 45.32 29.56 26.63
CA ASP A 60 44.63 30.70 26.03
C ASP A 60 44.53 30.54 24.50
N SER A 61 43.56 31.23 23.91
CA SER A 61 43.49 31.70 22.52
C SER A 61 43.10 30.77 21.34
N SER A 62 42.00 31.22 20.72
CA SER A 62 41.59 31.12 19.30
C SER A 62 41.20 29.75 18.71
N GLU A 63 39.92 29.41 18.81
CA GLU A 63 38.96 29.43 17.68
C GLU A 63 37.59 28.96 18.19
N SER A 64 36.71 29.93 18.46
CA SER A 64 35.41 29.72 19.05
C SER A 64 34.43 29.07 18.08
N ASN A 65 33.83 27.97 18.54
CA ASN A 65 32.56 27.40 18.11
C ASN A 65 31.54 28.46 17.67
N THR A 66 31.12 28.41 16.41
CA THR A 66 29.81 28.91 15.97
C THR A 66 28.85 27.73 15.86
N ALA A 67 28.47 27.18 17.01
CA ALA A 67 27.15 26.59 17.16
C ALA A 67 26.15 27.75 17.25
N ASN A 68 25.79 28.33 16.11
CA ASN A 68 24.69 29.27 16.05
C ASN A 68 23.38 28.48 15.96
N GLU A 69 22.67 28.52 17.09
CA GLU A 69 21.23 28.70 17.16
C GLU A 69 20.65 29.31 15.86
N ASN A 70 20.19 28.46 14.96
CA ASN A 70 19.20 28.88 13.99
C ASN A 70 17.84 28.69 14.63
N GLN A 71 17.31 29.83 15.09
CA GLN A 71 15.89 30.10 15.33
C GLN A 71 15.00 29.22 14.45
N ALA A 72 14.03 28.57 15.09
CA ALA A 72 12.85 28.00 14.46
C ALA A 72 12.09 29.09 13.68
N ALA A 73 12.54 29.36 12.45
CA ALA A 73 11.73 30.02 11.46
C ALA A 73 10.54 29.10 11.17
N ALA A 74 9.34 29.64 11.26
CA ALA A 74 8.10 28.93 10.96
C ALA A 74 8.17 28.36 9.54
N THR A 75 8.50 27.07 9.41
CA THR A 75 8.43 26.37 8.13
C THR A 75 6.96 26.08 7.85
N THR A 76 6.31 27.00 7.13
CA THR A 76 5.03 26.76 6.46
C THR A 76 5.17 25.55 5.56
N THR A 77 4.17 24.67 5.50
CA THR A 77 4.14 23.62 4.48
C THR A 77 3.95 24.21 3.09
N GLY A 78 3.39 25.41 2.98
CA GLY A 78 3.20 26.11 1.70
C GLY A 78 2.10 25.48 0.83
N CYS A 79 1.24 24.60 1.37
CA CYS A 79 0.20 23.91 0.61
C CYS A 79 -1.08 24.75 0.46
N SER A 80 -1.01 25.83 -0.31
CA SER A 80 -2.14 26.72 -0.61
C SER A 80 -2.85 26.30 -1.91
N LEU A 81 -4.17 26.35 -1.95
CA LEU A 81 -4.93 26.12 -3.19
C LEU A 81 -4.71 27.23 -4.23
N ASN A 82 -4.07 28.36 -3.85
CA ASN A 82 -3.76 29.49 -4.73
C ASN A 82 -4.98 29.98 -5.52
N GLY A 83 -6.13 30.09 -4.84
CA GLY A 83 -7.39 30.57 -5.42
C GLY A 83 -8.21 29.51 -6.17
N VAL A 84 -7.80 28.23 -6.17
CA VAL A 84 -8.66 27.14 -6.68
C VAL A 84 -9.81 26.91 -5.70
N ASP A 85 -11.03 27.19 -6.15
CA ASP A 85 -12.25 26.81 -5.42
C ASP A 85 -12.65 25.37 -5.76
N LEU A 86 -12.48 24.47 -4.80
CA LEU A 86 -12.84 23.05 -4.94
C LEU A 86 -14.36 22.81 -5.02
N GLN A 87 -15.18 23.86 -4.83
CA GLN A 87 -16.64 23.79 -4.97
C GLN A 87 -17.12 24.29 -6.35
N ALA A 88 -16.23 24.83 -7.18
CA ALA A 88 -16.56 25.31 -8.51
C ALA A 88 -16.99 24.18 -9.45
N ASP A 89 -17.74 24.54 -10.49
CA ASP A 89 -18.16 23.61 -11.55
C ASP A 89 -16.93 22.94 -12.18
N GLY A 90 -17.01 21.61 -12.34
CA GLY A 90 -15.91 20.78 -12.84
C GLY A 90 -15.17 19.99 -11.76
N PHE A 91 -15.35 20.32 -10.47
CA PHE A 91 -14.86 19.50 -9.35
C PHE A 91 -15.96 18.57 -8.79
N GLN A 92 -15.56 17.36 -8.41
CA GLN A 92 -16.45 16.35 -7.84
C GLN A 92 -16.66 16.61 -6.35
N ARG A 93 -17.93 16.61 -5.94
CA ARG A 93 -18.32 16.73 -4.54
C ARG A 93 -18.09 15.40 -3.82
N MET A 94 -17.23 15.43 -2.79
CA MET A 94 -17.02 14.30 -1.88
C MET A 94 -17.92 14.43 -0.64
N CYS A 95 -18.16 13.31 0.04
CA CYS A 95 -18.91 13.26 1.30
C CYS A 95 -20.34 13.80 1.19
N ALA A 96 -21.00 13.53 0.06
CA ALA A 96 -22.34 14.07 -0.23
C ALA A 96 -23.43 13.62 0.78
N GLU A 97 -23.26 12.45 1.39
CA GLU A 97 -24.16 11.96 2.44
C GLU A 97 -23.96 12.66 3.80
N TRP A 98 -22.90 13.46 3.96
CA TRP A 98 -22.57 14.18 5.19
C TRP A 98 -22.35 15.67 4.93
N PRO A 99 -23.39 16.41 4.49
CA PRO A 99 -23.26 17.81 4.07
C PRO A 99 -22.73 18.74 5.18
N ASP A 100 -23.00 18.43 6.45
CA ASP A 100 -22.54 19.24 7.58
C ASP A 100 -21.06 18.97 7.92
N LEU A 101 -20.55 17.77 7.62
CA LEU A 101 -19.16 17.38 7.87
C LEU A 101 -18.23 17.68 6.68
N ALA A 102 -18.78 17.68 5.47
CA ALA A 102 -17.99 17.81 4.24
C ALA A 102 -17.13 19.10 4.18
N PRO A 103 -17.61 20.29 4.61
CA PRO A 103 -16.81 21.52 4.68
C PRO A 103 -15.66 21.50 5.69
N ILE A 104 -15.61 20.47 6.55
CA ILE A 104 -14.56 20.30 7.57
C ILE A 104 -13.57 19.23 7.11
N TYR A 105 -14.05 18.07 6.66
CA TYR A 105 -13.20 16.90 6.41
C TYR A 105 -12.93 16.59 4.94
N CYS A 106 -13.67 17.19 4.00
CA CYS A 106 -13.62 16.75 2.60
C CYS A 106 -13.27 17.88 1.63
N TYR A 107 -13.70 19.10 1.92
CA TYR A 107 -13.35 20.31 1.20
C TYR A 107 -13.46 21.53 2.13
N GLY A 108 -13.06 22.71 1.67
CA GLY A 108 -13.31 23.98 2.36
C GLY A 108 -12.10 24.59 3.06
N LYS A 109 -12.33 25.74 3.70
CA LYS A 109 -11.25 26.57 4.27
C LYS A 109 -10.68 26.07 5.59
N ILE A 110 -11.45 25.27 6.35
CA ILE A 110 -10.95 24.68 7.60
C ILE A 110 -9.83 23.69 7.29
N ILE A 111 -10.08 22.72 6.40
CA ILE A 111 -9.05 21.74 6.00
C ILE A 111 -7.85 22.42 5.33
N GLU A 112 -8.07 23.44 4.49
CA GLU A 112 -6.98 24.19 3.86
C GLU A 112 -6.11 24.91 4.92
N ALA A 113 -6.72 25.66 5.83
CA ALA A 113 -6.01 26.44 6.84
C ALA A 113 -5.22 25.55 7.81
N VAL A 114 -5.83 24.47 8.29
CA VAL A 114 -5.20 23.54 9.23
C VAL A 114 -4.02 22.82 8.60
N ASN A 115 -4.13 22.39 7.33
CA ASN A 115 -3.04 21.73 6.62
C ASN A 115 -1.92 22.71 6.24
N PHE A 116 -2.25 23.92 5.79
CA PHE A 116 -1.24 24.94 5.46
C PHE A 116 -0.33 25.27 6.66
N TRP A 117 -0.91 25.28 7.86
CA TRP A 117 -0.20 25.52 9.12
C TRP A 117 0.08 24.25 9.93
N GLY A 118 -0.01 23.07 9.30
CA GLY A 118 0.01 21.77 9.96
C GLY A 118 1.24 21.52 10.83
N ALA A 119 2.40 22.04 10.43
CA ALA A 119 3.64 21.92 11.20
C ALA A 119 3.55 22.49 12.63
N ARG A 120 2.57 23.36 12.92
CA ARG A 120 2.36 23.94 14.27
C ARG A 120 1.25 23.24 15.08
N MET A 121 0.43 22.39 14.47
CA MET A 121 -0.77 21.85 15.14
C MET A 121 -1.13 20.39 14.83
N LEU A 122 -0.43 19.74 13.90
CA LEU A 122 -0.66 18.36 13.50
C LEU A 122 0.54 17.48 13.81
N PHE A 123 0.26 16.26 14.24
CA PHE A 123 1.29 15.27 14.49
C PHE A 123 2.00 14.88 13.20
N GLN A 124 3.33 14.99 13.22
CA GLN A 124 4.19 14.75 12.06
C GLN A 124 3.78 15.55 10.80
N ASN A 125 3.07 16.67 10.97
CA ASN A 125 2.51 17.44 9.86
C ASN A 125 1.64 16.57 8.91
N ASP A 126 0.90 15.63 9.49
CA ASP A 126 0.11 14.64 8.76
C ASP A 126 -1.33 15.13 8.51
N SER A 127 -1.72 15.29 7.24
CA SER A 127 -3.09 15.69 6.86
C SER A 127 -4.15 14.72 7.41
N LYS A 128 -3.86 13.42 7.49
CA LYS A 128 -4.78 12.41 8.06
C LYS A 128 -4.98 12.60 9.56
N HIS A 129 -3.97 13.09 10.27
CA HIS A 129 -4.10 13.40 11.69
C HIS A 129 -5.25 14.37 11.93
N PHE A 130 -5.45 15.38 11.07
CA PHE A 130 -6.56 16.31 11.18
C PHE A 130 -7.91 15.67 10.82
N VAL A 131 -8.01 15.05 9.64
CA VAL A 131 -9.30 14.54 9.15
C VAL A 131 -9.82 13.33 9.94
N ASP A 132 -8.99 12.74 10.82
CA ASP A 132 -9.39 11.67 11.72
C ASP A 132 -9.97 12.16 13.06
N ARG A 133 -9.76 13.43 13.43
CA ARG A 133 -10.17 13.97 14.75
C ARG A 133 -11.69 14.13 14.81
N PRO A 134 -12.39 13.59 15.83
CA PRO A 134 -13.82 13.86 16.01
C PRO A 134 -14.05 15.32 16.43
N LEU A 135 -15.24 15.83 16.16
CA LEU A 135 -15.70 17.15 16.59
C LEU A 135 -16.16 17.10 18.05
N LYS A 136 -15.82 18.14 18.81
CA LYS A 136 -16.28 18.37 20.19
C LYS A 136 -17.64 19.09 20.26
N LYS A 137 -18.05 19.71 19.15
CA LYS A 137 -19.30 20.46 18.99
C LYS A 137 -19.99 20.04 17.69
N GLU A 138 -21.22 20.48 17.48
CA GLU A 138 -21.92 20.31 16.20
C GLU A 138 -21.14 20.96 15.05
N ALA A 139 -21.11 20.29 13.90
CA ALA A 139 -20.32 20.72 12.74
C ALA A 139 -20.69 22.13 12.25
N LYS A 140 -21.99 22.45 12.20
CA LYS A 140 -22.47 23.78 11.80
C LYS A 140 -21.90 24.89 12.69
N LYS A 141 -21.93 24.69 14.02
CA LYS A 141 -21.38 25.64 14.99
C LYS A 141 -19.88 25.85 14.80
N ILE A 142 -19.13 24.80 14.48
CA ILE A 142 -17.70 24.88 14.20
C ILE A 142 -17.43 25.68 12.92
N VAL A 143 -18.22 25.45 11.87
CA VAL A 143 -18.11 26.19 10.60
C VAL A 143 -18.45 27.68 10.78
N GLU A 144 -19.50 27.99 11.56
CA GLU A 144 -19.89 29.36 11.92
C GLU A 144 -18.81 30.07 12.76
N GLU A 145 -18.26 29.39 13.76
CA GLU A 145 -17.16 29.88 14.60
C GLU A 145 -15.91 30.17 13.76
N PHE A 146 -15.56 29.27 12.83
CA PHE A 146 -14.44 29.49 11.92
C PHE A 146 -14.70 30.68 10.99
N THR A 147 -15.91 30.77 10.42
CA THR A 147 -16.27 31.82 9.48
C THR A 147 -16.22 33.20 10.14
N SER A 148 -16.80 33.33 11.34
CA SER A 148 -16.77 34.58 12.12
C SER A 148 -15.36 34.99 12.57
N THR A 149 -14.50 34.03 12.89
CA THR A 149 -13.14 34.31 13.39
C THR A 149 -12.14 34.60 12.26
N PHE A 150 -12.23 33.86 11.15
CA PHE A 150 -11.20 33.87 10.10
C PHE A 150 -11.68 34.42 8.75
N GLY A 151 -12.96 34.71 8.56
CA GLY A 151 -13.53 35.24 7.31
C GLY A 151 -14.05 34.16 6.34
N GLY A 152 -14.11 32.90 6.76
CA GLY A 152 -14.66 31.80 5.95
C GLY A 152 -13.98 31.68 4.59
N ASN A 153 -14.77 31.67 3.51
CA ASN A 153 -14.29 31.50 2.12
C ASN A 153 -13.34 32.60 1.64
N GLU A 154 -13.37 33.79 2.25
CA GLU A 154 -12.49 34.91 1.91
C GLU A 154 -11.08 34.79 2.51
N LEU A 155 -10.84 33.79 3.37
CA LEU A 155 -9.55 33.57 4.02
C LEU A 155 -8.45 33.21 3.00
N ASP A 156 -7.44 34.06 2.94
CA ASP A 156 -6.13 33.75 2.34
C ASP A 156 -5.22 33.16 3.42
N VAL A 157 -5.13 31.82 3.43
CA VAL A 157 -4.37 31.06 4.44
C VAL A 157 -2.88 31.39 4.44
N SER A 158 -2.34 31.84 3.29
CA SER A 158 -0.93 32.18 3.12
C SER A 158 -0.54 33.51 3.75
N LYS A 159 -1.52 34.39 4.01
CA LYS A 159 -1.32 35.72 4.61
C LYS A 159 -1.65 35.80 6.09
N MET A 160 -1.87 34.66 6.75
CA MET A 160 -2.14 34.63 8.19
C MET A 160 -0.88 35.04 8.97
N ASN A 161 -1.01 36.04 9.84
CA ASN A 161 0.06 36.43 10.75
C ASN A 161 0.15 35.47 11.95
N LYS A 162 1.21 35.57 12.76
CA LYS A 162 1.44 34.71 13.94
C LYS A 162 0.21 34.64 14.85
N GLN A 163 -0.41 35.79 15.15
CA GLN A 163 -1.60 35.85 16.01
C GLN A 163 -2.78 35.03 15.45
N LYS A 164 -3.07 35.14 14.16
CA LYS A 164 -4.12 34.35 13.50
C LYS A 164 -3.79 32.84 13.50
N VAL A 165 -2.52 32.48 13.34
CA VAL A 165 -2.09 31.07 13.39
C VAL A 165 -2.23 30.51 14.80
N ASP A 166 -1.90 31.29 15.83
CA ASP A 166 -2.06 30.88 17.23
C ASP A 166 -3.57 30.76 17.58
N GLN A 167 -4.41 31.65 17.04
CA GLN A 167 -5.88 31.53 17.12
C GLN A 167 -6.39 30.26 16.41
N LEU A 168 -5.86 29.91 15.25
CA LEU A 168 -6.21 28.67 14.54
C LEU A 168 -5.82 27.42 15.35
N ALA A 169 -4.63 27.40 15.94
CA ALA A 169 -4.20 26.31 16.82
C ALA A 169 -5.12 26.18 18.06
N LYS A 170 -5.56 27.30 18.63
CA LYS A 170 -6.56 27.33 19.71
C LYS A 170 -7.91 26.79 19.23
N PHE A 171 -8.42 27.27 18.09
CA PHE A 171 -9.67 26.80 17.47
C PHE A 171 -9.64 25.27 17.26
N VAL A 172 -8.52 24.74 16.74
CA VAL A 172 -8.33 23.30 16.51
C VAL A 172 -8.30 22.49 17.81
N ARG A 173 -7.73 23.03 18.89
CA ARG A 173 -7.77 22.38 20.22
C ARG A 173 -9.16 22.40 20.85
N GLU A 174 -9.89 23.49 20.70
CA GLU A 174 -11.21 23.68 21.35
C GLU A 174 -12.33 22.93 20.62
N ASN A 175 -12.21 22.72 19.31
CA ASN A 175 -13.28 22.15 18.49
C ASN A 175 -13.06 20.68 18.09
N PHE A 176 -11.85 20.14 18.20
CA PHE A 176 -11.53 18.78 17.74
C PHE A 176 -10.88 17.91 18.83
N GLY A 177 -11.27 16.64 18.90
CA GLY A 177 -10.77 15.60 19.82
C GLY A 177 -9.47 14.94 19.36
N ARG A 178 -9.14 13.76 19.90
CA ARG A 178 -7.96 13.00 19.47
C ARG A 178 -8.28 12.17 18.23
N ALA A 179 -7.33 12.07 17.29
CA ALA A 179 -7.55 11.36 16.03
C ALA A 179 -7.84 9.85 16.21
N ASN A 180 -7.43 9.24 17.33
CA ASN A 180 -7.74 7.86 17.72
C ASN A 180 -8.84 7.77 18.80
N GLY A 181 -9.58 8.86 19.05
CA GLY A 181 -10.45 8.98 20.22
C GLY A 181 -11.87 8.45 20.06
N VAL A 182 -12.23 7.84 18.92
CA VAL A 182 -13.61 7.36 18.66
C VAL A 182 -13.74 5.87 18.88
N LEU A 183 -12.89 5.06 18.26
CA LEU A 183 -12.98 3.61 18.35
C LEU A 183 -12.46 3.12 19.70
N ILE A 184 -13.13 2.11 20.24
CA ILE A 184 -12.74 1.46 21.49
C ILE A 184 -12.06 0.13 21.20
N ALA A 185 -11.08 -0.22 22.03
CA ALA A 185 -10.41 -1.52 21.97
C ALA A 185 -11.43 -2.65 22.17
N TYR A 186 -11.21 -3.76 21.49
CA TYR A 186 -12.09 -4.93 21.54
C TYR A 186 -11.25 -6.20 21.62
N THR A 187 -11.60 -7.11 22.51
CA THR A 187 -11.04 -8.47 22.52
C THR A 187 -12.07 -9.39 21.86
N PRO A 188 -11.75 -10.01 20.71
CA PRO A 188 -12.68 -10.92 20.05
C PRO A 188 -13.06 -12.11 20.93
N GLU A 189 -14.35 -12.46 20.94
CA GLU A 189 -14.92 -13.52 21.79
C GLU A 189 -14.40 -14.92 21.45
N ASP A 190 -14.02 -15.13 20.19
CA ASP A 190 -13.47 -16.38 19.67
C ASP A 190 -11.93 -16.42 19.69
N TRP A 191 -11.30 -15.41 20.30
CA TRP A 191 -9.85 -15.42 20.52
C TRP A 191 -9.48 -16.44 21.61
N VAL A 192 -8.46 -17.25 21.33
CA VAL A 192 -7.88 -18.19 22.30
C VAL A 192 -6.36 -18.09 22.29
N GLU A 193 -5.73 -18.29 23.43
CA GLU A 193 -4.27 -18.16 23.61
C GLU A 193 -3.48 -19.18 22.77
N ASN A 194 -3.97 -20.42 22.71
CA ASN A 194 -3.31 -21.53 22.01
C ASN A 194 -4.22 -22.12 20.91
N PRO A 195 -4.36 -21.46 19.75
CA PRO A 195 -5.21 -21.97 18.68
C PRO A 195 -4.72 -23.34 18.16
N PRO A 196 -5.62 -24.33 17.96
CA PRO A 196 -5.23 -25.69 17.56
C PRO A 196 -4.45 -25.79 16.25
N LYS A 197 -4.62 -24.85 15.32
CA LYS A 197 -3.87 -24.81 14.06
C LYS A 197 -2.43 -24.34 14.27
N LEU A 198 -2.20 -23.38 15.17
CA LEU A 198 -0.86 -22.88 15.48
C LEU A 198 -0.03 -23.90 16.27
N GLU A 199 -0.69 -24.76 17.05
CA GLU A 199 -0.01 -25.85 17.78
C GLU A 199 0.64 -26.91 16.89
N ARG A 200 0.24 -26.99 15.62
CA ARG A 200 0.80 -27.95 14.65
C ARG A 200 2.16 -27.53 14.11
N ILE A 201 2.52 -26.26 14.25
CA ILE A 201 3.82 -25.74 13.81
C ILE A 201 4.93 -26.49 14.57
N LYS A 202 5.83 -27.20 13.87
CA LYS A 202 6.86 -28.03 14.50
C LYS A 202 8.07 -27.24 14.96
N ASP A 203 8.49 -26.24 14.18
CA ASP A 203 9.61 -25.38 14.53
C ASP A 203 9.25 -24.52 15.77
N ALA A 204 10.06 -24.62 16.82
CA ALA A 204 9.75 -24.03 18.12
C ALA A 204 9.74 -22.49 18.08
N GLU A 205 10.65 -21.88 17.32
CA GLU A 205 10.73 -20.41 17.20
C GLU A 205 9.56 -19.88 16.37
N PHE A 206 9.23 -20.55 15.27
CA PHE A 206 8.04 -20.19 14.50
C PHE A 206 6.73 -20.41 15.27
N LYS A 207 6.62 -21.48 16.07
CA LYS A 207 5.45 -21.67 16.95
C LYS A 207 5.33 -20.53 17.97
N LYS A 208 6.44 -20.19 18.64
CA LYS A 208 6.49 -19.09 19.61
C LYS A 208 6.07 -17.76 18.96
N TRP A 209 6.64 -17.45 17.80
CA TRP A 209 6.31 -16.25 17.04
C TRP A 209 4.84 -16.23 16.61
N ALA A 210 4.29 -17.35 16.11
CA ALA A 210 2.88 -17.44 15.75
C ALA A 210 1.94 -17.11 16.92
N LYS A 211 2.27 -17.56 18.15
CA LYS A 211 1.49 -17.19 19.35
C LYS A 211 1.59 -15.70 19.66
N GLN A 212 2.78 -15.10 19.53
CA GLN A 212 2.96 -13.65 19.69
C GLN A 212 2.14 -12.87 18.66
N LEU A 213 2.06 -13.34 17.41
CA LEU A 213 1.22 -12.70 16.39
C LEU A 213 -0.29 -12.88 16.65
N ASN A 214 -0.69 -14.00 17.24
CA ASN A 214 -2.08 -14.20 17.67
C ASN A 214 -2.50 -13.21 18.78
N GLU A 215 -1.59 -12.84 19.69
CA GLU A 215 -1.84 -11.81 20.71
C GLU A 215 -2.16 -10.44 20.08
N LEU A 216 -1.49 -10.08 18.99
CA LEU A 216 -1.68 -8.80 18.29
C LEU A 216 -3.12 -8.62 17.76
N TRP A 217 -3.90 -9.69 17.58
CA TRP A 217 -5.31 -9.54 17.21
C TRP A 217 -6.12 -8.80 18.28
N LYS A 218 -5.79 -8.93 19.56
CA LYS A 218 -6.42 -8.15 20.63
C LYS A 218 -6.06 -6.67 20.53
N GLU A 219 -4.82 -6.38 20.15
CA GLU A 219 -4.32 -5.01 20.01
C GLU A 219 -4.85 -4.29 18.77
N LEU A 220 -5.14 -5.02 17.69
CA LEU A 220 -5.63 -4.48 16.42
C LEU A 220 -7.16 -4.49 16.30
N SER A 221 -7.85 -5.21 17.19
CA SER A 221 -9.31 -5.30 17.18
C SER A 221 -9.97 -4.06 17.77
N ARG A 222 -10.94 -3.52 17.06
CA ARG A 222 -11.70 -2.31 17.42
C ARG A 222 -13.19 -2.59 17.30
N LYS A 223 -13.97 -1.83 18.06
CA LYS A 223 -15.41 -1.69 17.83
C LYS A 223 -15.81 -0.23 17.92
N MET A 224 -16.96 0.09 17.35
CA MET A 224 -17.57 1.38 17.55
C MET A 224 -18.21 1.42 18.95
N PRO A 225 -18.17 2.56 19.66
CA PRO A 225 -19.05 2.74 20.82
C PRO A 225 -20.51 2.68 20.37
N ASP A 226 -21.45 2.61 21.33
CA ASP A 226 -22.88 2.69 21.05
C ASP A 226 -23.21 4.09 20.49
N LEU A 227 -23.03 4.25 19.18
CA LEU A 227 -23.12 5.51 18.47
C LEU A 227 -24.44 5.61 17.73
N ASN A 228 -24.93 6.84 17.60
CA ASN A 228 -25.98 7.15 16.67
C ASN A 228 -25.40 7.17 15.25
N CYS A 229 -25.63 6.10 14.49
CA CYS A 229 -25.16 5.94 13.12
C CYS A 229 -25.88 6.82 12.09
N ASN A 230 -26.71 7.77 12.52
CA ASN A 230 -27.36 8.75 11.65
C ASN A 230 -26.33 9.76 11.11
N PRO A 231 -26.11 9.84 9.78
CA PRO A 231 -25.17 10.79 9.17
C PRO A 231 -25.37 12.24 9.60
N GLY A 232 -26.63 12.67 9.84
CA GLY A 232 -26.95 14.04 10.25
C GLY A 232 -26.64 14.37 11.72
N GLN A 233 -26.27 13.38 12.53
CA GLN A 233 -25.92 13.52 13.94
C GLN A 233 -24.48 13.06 14.23
N GLN A 234 -23.77 12.63 13.18
CA GLN A 234 -22.39 12.16 13.25
C GLN A 234 -21.43 13.34 13.45
N ASN A 235 -20.48 13.20 14.37
CA ASN A 235 -19.49 14.22 14.69
C ASN A 235 -18.05 13.79 14.35
N HIS A 236 -17.84 12.74 13.57
CA HIS A 236 -16.52 12.22 13.21
C HIS A 236 -16.49 11.80 11.75
N SER A 237 -15.32 11.61 11.17
CA SER A 237 -15.19 11.14 9.79
C SER A 237 -15.31 9.62 9.62
N LEU A 238 -15.39 8.81 10.69
CA LEU A 238 -15.61 7.35 10.56
C LEU A 238 -16.99 7.06 9.95
N ILE A 239 -17.06 6.09 9.04
CA ILE A 239 -18.31 5.53 8.55
C ILE A 239 -18.75 4.46 9.54
N CYS A 240 -19.96 4.61 10.08
CA CYS A 240 -20.44 3.68 11.10
C CYS A 240 -20.64 2.25 10.56
N VAL A 241 -20.21 1.26 11.35
CA VAL A 241 -20.43 -0.17 11.09
C VAL A 241 -20.84 -0.89 12.38
N PRO A 242 -21.77 -1.86 12.32
CA PRO A 242 -22.37 -2.45 13.52
C PRO A 242 -21.50 -3.48 14.22
N GLN A 243 -20.60 -4.15 13.51
CA GLN A 243 -19.80 -5.24 14.08
C GLN A 243 -18.38 -4.80 14.43
N PRO A 244 -17.70 -5.47 15.38
CA PRO A 244 -16.27 -5.29 15.59
C PRO A 244 -15.47 -5.63 14.32
N PHE A 245 -14.30 -5.03 14.18
CA PHE A 245 -13.39 -5.23 13.05
C PHE A 245 -11.93 -5.11 13.49
N VAL A 246 -11.02 -5.56 12.63
CA VAL A 246 -9.57 -5.43 12.85
C VAL A 246 -9.03 -4.33 11.94
N VAL A 247 -8.18 -3.46 12.48
CA VAL A 247 -7.49 -2.41 11.70
C VAL A 247 -6.10 -2.89 11.25
N PRO A 248 -5.49 -2.28 10.21
CA PRO A 248 -4.12 -2.64 9.83
C PRO A 248 -3.09 -2.32 10.92
N GLY A 249 -3.12 -1.13 11.52
CA GLY A 249 -2.19 -0.71 12.57
C GLY A 249 -1.61 0.69 12.38
N GLY A 250 -1.08 1.29 13.45
CA GLY A 250 -0.46 2.62 13.43
C GLY A 250 -1.41 3.75 13.00
N ARG A 251 -1.05 4.46 11.93
CA ARG A 251 -1.84 5.53 11.29
C ARG A 251 -3.19 5.06 10.74
N PHE A 252 -3.32 3.77 10.42
CA PHE A 252 -4.51 3.17 9.84
C PHE A 252 -5.47 2.72 10.94
N ARG A 253 -6.45 3.58 11.22
CA ARG A 253 -7.31 3.51 12.43
C ARG A 253 -8.72 3.05 12.10
N GLU A 254 -8.98 2.71 10.86
CA GLU A 254 -10.26 2.25 10.33
C GLU A 254 -10.05 0.91 9.64
N PHE A 255 -11.13 0.22 9.30
CA PHE A 255 -11.01 -0.91 8.38
C PHE A 255 -10.50 -0.40 7.02
N TYR A 256 -9.67 -1.21 6.37
CA TYR A 256 -9.23 -1.03 4.98
C TYR A 256 -9.65 -2.25 4.17
N TYR A 257 -10.10 -2.03 2.94
CA TYR A 257 -10.81 -3.06 2.20
C TYR A 257 -9.90 -4.24 1.82
N TRP A 258 -8.86 -4.02 1.02
CA TRP A 258 -8.06 -5.15 0.55
C TRP A 258 -7.14 -5.73 1.64
N ASP A 259 -6.64 -4.91 2.58
CA ASP A 259 -5.89 -5.33 3.76
C ASP A 259 -6.63 -6.40 4.55
N ALA A 260 -7.95 -6.24 4.65
CA ALA A 260 -8.82 -7.16 5.36
C ALA A 260 -8.77 -8.60 4.81
N TYR A 261 -8.38 -8.80 3.55
CA TYR A 261 -8.24 -10.16 3.00
C TYR A 261 -7.18 -10.97 3.75
N TRP A 262 -6.00 -10.39 3.94
CA TRP A 262 -4.93 -11.06 4.67
C TRP A 262 -5.22 -11.12 6.16
N ILE A 263 -5.89 -10.11 6.73
CA ILE A 263 -6.39 -10.20 8.10
C ILE A 263 -7.33 -11.40 8.25
N VAL A 264 -8.29 -11.59 7.34
CA VAL A 264 -9.20 -12.75 7.34
C VAL A 264 -8.42 -14.07 7.27
N LYS A 265 -7.39 -14.17 6.42
CA LYS A 265 -6.49 -15.34 6.40
C LYS A 265 -5.87 -15.62 7.78
N GLY A 266 -5.32 -14.58 8.41
CA GLY A 266 -4.73 -14.65 9.74
C GLY A 266 -5.71 -15.05 10.85
N LEU A 267 -6.91 -14.48 10.83
CA LEU A 267 -7.98 -14.82 11.76
C LEU A 267 -8.42 -16.28 11.58
N ILE A 268 -8.56 -16.77 10.34
CA ILE A 268 -8.88 -18.19 10.06
C ILE A 268 -7.75 -19.12 10.54
N ALA A 269 -6.48 -18.72 10.34
CA ALA A 269 -5.32 -19.44 10.86
C ALA A 269 -5.33 -19.48 12.40
N SER A 270 -5.84 -18.43 13.03
CA SER A 270 -5.99 -18.29 14.49
C SER A 270 -7.29 -18.90 15.05
N GLY A 271 -8.15 -19.46 14.20
CA GLY A 271 -9.42 -20.07 14.61
C GLY A 271 -10.58 -19.09 14.85
N MET A 272 -10.40 -17.81 14.51
CA MET A 272 -11.31 -16.71 14.86
C MET A 272 -12.35 -16.45 13.75
N THR A 273 -13.20 -17.43 13.46
CA THR A 273 -14.18 -17.35 12.37
C THR A 273 -15.38 -16.43 12.67
N THR A 274 -15.73 -16.20 13.92
CA THR A 274 -16.78 -15.25 14.32
C THR A 274 -16.34 -13.83 13.99
N MET A 275 -15.08 -13.49 14.30
CA MET A 275 -14.50 -12.19 13.93
C MET A 275 -14.48 -11.98 12.40
N VAL A 276 -14.18 -13.04 11.63
CA VAL A 276 -14.25 -13.00 10.16
C VAL A 276 -15.67 -12.70 9.68
N LYS A 277 -16.68 -13.40 10.21
CA LYS A 277 -18.09 -13.16 9.85
C LYS A 277 -18.50 -11.72 10.12
N ASN A 278 -18.10 -11.18 11.28
CA ASN A 278 -18.35 -9.80 11.68
C ASN A 278 -17.78 -8.79 10.68
N MET A 279 -16.53 -8.99 10.25
CA MET A 279 -15.92 -8.16 9.21
C MET A 279 -16.64 -8.26 7.87
N CYS A 280 -17.05 -9.47 7.44
CA CYS A 280 -17.83 -9.65 6.22
C CYS A 280 -19.20 -8.97 6.28
N LEU A 281 -19.87 -8.97 7.44
CA LEU A 281 -21.13 -8.25 7.65
C LEU A 281 -20.95 -6.73 7.53
N ASN A 282 -19.86 -6.19 8.09
CA ASN A 282 -19.53 -4.77 7.92
C ASN A 282 -19.29 -4.40 6.45
N PHE A 283 -18.55 -5.22 5.70
CA PHE A 283 -18.37 -4.98 4.26
C PHE A 283 -19.66 -5.14 3.46
N ALA A 284 -20.53 -6.08 3.84
CA ALA A 284 -21.84 -6.20 3.24
C ALA A 284 -22.67 -4.91 3.41
N GLU A 285 -22.62 -4.31 4.60
CA GLU A 285 -23.27 -3.02 4.87
C GLU A 285 -22.70 -1.90 4.00
N MET A 286 -21.38 -1.85 3.82
CA MET A 286 -20.74 -0.87 2.93
C MET A 286 -21.22 -1.02 1.49
N VAL A 287 -21.27 -2.25 0.97
CA VAL A 287 -21.80 -2.51 -0.37
C VAL A 287 -23.30 -2.17 -0.44
N ASN A 288 -24.06 -2.42 0.61
CA ASN A 288 -25.47 -2.08 0.63
C ASN A 288 -25.70 -0.57 0.55
N ARG A 289 -24.90 0.21 1.28
CA ARG A 289 -24.99 1.67 1.32
C ARG A 289 -24.41 2.34 0.07
N PHE A 290 -23.19 2.00 -0.32
CA PHE A 290 -22.46 2.70 -1.39
C PHE A 290 -22.46 1.98 -2.74
N GLY A 291 -22.86 0.71 -2.77
CA GLY A 291 -22.72 -0.19 -3.93
C GLY A 291 -21.36 -0.86 -4.03
N PHE A 292 -20.39 -0.47 -3.20
CA PHE A 292 -19.03 -1.02 -3.16
C PHE A 292 -18.47 -0.92 -1.74
N VAL A 293 -17.35 -1.59 -1.46
CA VAL A 293 -16.60 -1.37 -0.22
C VAL A 293 -15.63 -0.18 -0.43
N PRO A 294 -15.75 0.93 0.32
CA PRO A 294 -14.81 2.04 0.25
C PRO A 294 -13.38 1.61 0.60
N ASN A 295 -12.39 2.39 0.14
CA ASN A 295 -10.97 2.16 0.45
C ASN A 295 -10.75 1.89 1.95
N GLY A 296 -11.34 2.73 2.81
CA GLY A 296 -11.44 2.48 4.23
C GLY A 296 -12.67 3.12 4.86
N GLY A 297 -12.87 2.89 6.15
CA GLY A 297 -14.06 3.29 6.91
C GLY A 297 -14.17 4.77 7.25
N ARG A 298 -13.89 5.67 6.31
CA ARG A 298 -13.94 7.14 6.50
C ARG A 298 -14.71 7.83 5.38
N ILE A 299 -15.43 8.90 5.70
CA ILE A 299 -16.31 9.60 4.75
C ILE A 299 -15.55 10.13 3.53
N TYR A 300 -14.28 10.52 3.67
CA TYR A 300 -13.44 10.99 2.57
C TYR A 300 -12.97 9.87 1.62
N TYR A 301 -13.32 8.61 1.91
CA TYR A 301 -13.16 7.46 1.01
C TYR A 301 -14.43 7.15 0.21
N ASP A 302 -15.55 7.88 0.37
CA ASP A 302 -16.86 7.57 -0.23
C ASP A 302 -16.92 7.57 -1.77
N LYS A 303 -15.85 8.00 -2.45
CA LYS A 303 -15.72 8.01 -3.92
C LYS A 303 -14.72 7.01 -4.51
N ARG A 304 -14.03 6.23 -3.67
CA ARG A 304 -13.04 5.26 -4.14
C ARG A 304 -13.09 3.96 -3.36
N SER A 305 -13.01 2.85 -4.08
CA SER A 305 -12.90 1.51 -3.51
C SER A 305 -11.42 1.15 -3.26
N GLN A 306 -11.13 -0.15 -3.30
CA GLN A 306 -9.81 -0.77 -3.29
C GLN A 306 -9.91 -2.09 -4.10
N PRO A 307 -8.82 -2.84 -4.30
CA PRO A 307 -8.88 -4.13 -4.99
C PRO A 307 -9.99 -5.05 -4.44
N SER A 308 -10.83 -5.59 -5.33
CA SER A 308 -12.11 -6.24 -4.97
C SER A 308 -11.94 -7.65 -4.38
N PHE A 309 -11.67 -7.71 -3.07
CA PHE A 309 -11.42 -8.95 -2.33
C PHE A 309 -12.61 -9.46 -1.50
N PHE A 310 -13.77 -8.78 -1.48
CA PHE A 310 -14.87 -9.18 -0.59
C PHE A 310 -15.39 -10.60 -0.89
N THR A 311 -15.51 -10.96 -2.18
CA THR A 311 -15.88 -12.34 -2.56
C THR A 311 -14.83 -13.36 -2.10
N PHE A 312 -13.54 -13.02 -2.14
CA PHE A 312 -12.46 -13.89 -1.65
C PHE A 312 -12.56 -14.11 -0.13
N MET A 313 -12.86 -13.07 0.64
CA MET A 313 -13.07 -13.17 2.09
C MET A 313 -14.25 -14.07 2.43
N VAL A 314 -15.40 -13.89 1.76
CA VAL A 314 -16.58 -14.74 1.95
C VAL A 314 -16.29 -16.19 1.54
N TYR A 315 -15.54 -16.39 0.45
CA TYR A 315 -15.15 -17.72 -0.01
C TYR A 315 -14.27 -18.43 1.04
N ASP A 316 -13.25 -17.77 1.57
CA ASP A 316 -12.37 -18.33 2.60
C ASP A 316 -13.13 -18.59 3.92
N TYR A 317 -14.02 -17.69 4.33
CA TYR A 317 -14.91 -17.90 5.48
C TYR A 317 -15.79 -19.14 5.28
N PHE A 318 -16.40 -19.29 4.09
CA PHE A 318 -17.24 -20.43 3.77
C PHE A 318 -16.44 -21.74 3.79
N LEU A 319 -15.22 -21.76 3.23
CA LEU A 319 -14.35 -22.94 3.29
C LEU A 319 -13.97 -23.32 4.73
N ALA A 320 -13.83 -22.33 5.63
CA ALA A 320 -13.49 -22.57 7.02
C ALA A 320 -14.66 -23.06 7.88
N THR A 321 -15.90 -22.70 7.52
CA THR A 321 -17.08 -22.88 8.40
C THR A 321 -18.20 -23.72 7.81
N ASN A 322 -18.29 -23.82 6.49
CA ASN A 322 -19.44 -24.36 5.75
C ASN A 322 -20.78 -23.70 6.12
N ASP A 323 -20.77 -22.43 6.54
CA ASP A 323 -21.96 -21.65 6.93
C ASP A 323 -22.79 -21.26 5.69
N THR A 324 -23.63 -22.19 5.24
CA THR A 324 -24.50 -21.99 4.06
C THR A 324 -25.60 -20.95 4.31
N LYS A 325 -26.01 -20.72 5.56
CA LYS A 325 -27.03 -19.72 5.89
C LYS A 325 -26.50 -18.31 5.66
N PHE A 326 -25.32 -18.01 6.21
CA PHE A 326 -24.65 -16.74 5.92
C PHE A 326 -24.38 -16.58 4.43
N LEU A 327 -24.00 -17.66 3.74
CA LEU A 327 -23.73 -17.61 2.31
C LEU A 327 -24.97 -17.20 1.50
N GLN A 328 -26.16 -17.73 1.84
CA GLN A 328 -27.42 -17.34 1.21
C GLN A 328 -27.73 -15.84 1.39
N GLU A 329 -27.42 -15.28 2.55
CA GLU A 329 -27.66 -13.87 2.88
C GLU A 329 -26.70 -12.92 2.14
N VAL A 330 -25.42 -13.29 2.05
CA VAL A 330 -24.36 -12.40 1.53
C VAL A 330 -24.20 -12.44 0.00
N LEU A 331 -24.60 -13.53 -0.66
CA LEU A 331 -24.41 -13.70 -2.11
C LEU A 331 -25.02 -12.57 -2.96
N PRO A 332 -26.26 -12.09 -2.71
CA PRO A 332 -26.82 -10.94 -3.43
C PRO A 332 -25.97 -9.67 -3.28
N VAL A 333 -25.31 -9.50 -2.13
CA VAL A 333 -24.44 -8.35 -1.86
C VAL A 333 -23.15 -8.44 -2.68
N LEU A 334 -22.57 -9.64 -2.82
CA LEU A 334 -21.41 -9.85 -3.70
C LEU A 334 -21.75 -9.56 -5.18
N GLU A 335 -22.94 -9.95 -5.64
CA GLU A 335 -23.40 -9.59 -6.99
C GLU A 335 -23.55 -8.07 -7.15
N LYS A 336 -24.04 -7.38 -6.11
CA LYS A 336 -24.20 -5.92 -6.10
C LYS A 336 -22.86 -5.20 -6.24
N GLU A 337 -21.82 -5.64 -5.54
CA GLU A 337 -20.48 -5.08 -5.67
C GLU A 337 -19.92 -5.27 -7.09
N LEU A 338 -20.01 -6.47 -7.66
CA LEU A 338 -19.60 -6.69 -9.05
C LEU A 338 -20.38 -5.81 -10.02
N GLY A 339 -21.67 -5.58 -9.75
CA GLY A 339 -22.51 -4.64 -10.48
C GLY A 339 -21.96 -3.21 -10.46
N HIS A 340 -21.45 -2.74 -9.33
CA HIS A 340 -20.76 -1.45 -9.25
C HIS A 340 -19.52 -1.41 -10.14
N TRP A 341 -18.63 -2.42 -10.09
CA TRP A 341 -17.46 -2.46 -10.97
C TRP A 341 -17.86 -2.44 -12.46
N SER A 342 -18.88 -3.20 -12.84
CA SER A 342 -19.40 -3.21 -14.22
C SER A 342 -20.03 -1.88 -14.65
N LYS A 343 -20.73 -1.19 -13.76
CA LYS A 343 -21.40 0.08 -14.08
C LYS A 343 -20.44 1.28 -14.07
N ASN A 344 -19.54 1.33 -13.09
CA ASN A 344 -18.79 2.54 -12.76
C ASN A 344 -17.31 2.49 -13.17
N ARG A 345 -16.72 1.28 -13.27
CA ARG A 345 -15.27 1.08 -13.48
C ARG A 345 -14.93 0.33 -14.76
N SER A 346 -15.93 -0.01 -15.58
CA SER A 346 -15.70 -0.74 -16.82
C SER A 346 -15.41 0.19 -18.01
N VAL A 347 -14.76 -0.38 -19.03
CA VAL A 347 -14.55 0.18 -20.36
C VAL A 347 -14.61 -0.91 -21.42
N GLU A 348 -15.02 -0.55 -22.64
CA GLU A 348 -14.98 -1.45 -23.79
C GLU A 348 -13.64 -1.34 -24.52
N VAL A 349 -13.01 -2.48 -24.81
CA VAL A 349 -11.80 -2.59 -25.62
C VAL A 349 -12.00 -3.62 -26.72
N GLU A 350 -11.51 -3.35 -27.92
CA GLU A 350 -11.55 -4.30 -29.01
C GLU A 350 -10.44 -5.35 -28.87
N VAL A 351 -10.83 -6.63 -28.77
CA VAL A 351 -9.91 -7.77 -28.61
C VAL A 351 -10.31 -8.86 -29.59
N GLY A 352 -9.49 -9.06 -30.63
CA GLY A 352 -9.75 -10.07 -31.67
C GLY A 352 -11.00 -9.76 -32.50
N GLY A 353 -11.20 -8.51 -32.90
CA GLY A 353 -12.33 -8.05 -33.71
C GLY A 353 -13.67 -8.01 -32.98
N LYS A 354 -13.66 -8.13 -31.65
CA LYS A 354 -14.86 -8.07 -30.81
C LYS A 354 -14.65 -7.08 -29.66
N LYS A 355 -15.66 -6.26 -29.39
CA LYS A 355 -15.69 -5.47 -28.16
C LYS A 355 -15.81 -6.40 -26.95
N GLN A 356 -14.97 -6.16 -25.95
CA GLN A 356 -14.93 -6.88 -24.69
C GLN A 356 -14.83 -5.87 -23.54
N THR A 357 -15.49 -6.16 -22.43
CA THR A 357 -15.50 -5.29 -21.25
C THR A 357 -14.34 -5.63 -20.33
N PHE A 358 -13.58 -4.62 -19.91
CA PHE A 358 -12.51 -4.71 -18.91
C PHE A 358 -12.65 -3.58 -17.89
N TYR A 359 -11.85 -3.62 -16.83
CA TYR A 359 -11.98 -2.76 -15.67
C TYR A 359 -10.72 -1.93 -15.44
N GLN A 360 -10.90 -0.71 -14.94
CA GLN A 360 -9.83 0.20 -14.53
C GLN A 360 -10.12 0.79 -13.17
N TYR A 361 -9.07 1.08 -12.41
CA TYR A 361 -9.20 1.99 -11.26
C TYR A 361 -9.48 3.41 -11.80
N ARG A 362 -10.58 3.99 -11.34
CA ARG A 362 -11.08 5.30 -11.78
C ARG A 362 -11.97 5.86 -10.68
N ALA A 363 -11.32 6.33 -9.62
CA ALA A 363 -11.99 6.99 -8.51
C ALA A 363 -12.86 8.16 -9.01
N ASP A 364 -14.02 8.33 -8.39
CA ASP A 364 -14.92 9.45 -8.66
C ASP A 364 -14.55 10.66 -7.79
N SER A 365 -13.27 11.00 -7.77
CA SER A 365 -12.74 12.24 -7.20
C SER A 365 -11.73 12.88 -8.15
N ASN A 366 -11.71 14.20 -8.21
CA ASN A 366 -10.74 15.01 -8.94
C ASN A 366 -10.30 16.25 -8.13
N ILE A 367 -10.33 16.14 -6.80
CA ILE A 367 -9.86 17.14 -5.83
C ILE A 367 -8.75 16.52 -4.97
N PRO A 368 -7.93 17.33 -4.25
CA PRO A 368 -6.94 16.80 -3.31
C PRO A 368 -7.57 15.80 -2.33
N ARG A 369 -6.89 14.68 -2.08
CA ARG A 369 -7.28 13.70 -1.07
C ARG A 369 -7.20 14.35 0.32
N PRO A 370 -8.26 14.35 1.14
CA PRO A 370 -8.23 15.00 2.45
C PRO A 370 -7.17 14.44 3.40
N GLU A 371 -6.90 13.14 3.34
CA GLU A 371 -5.90 12.47 4.17
C GLU A 371 -4.44 12.71 3.74
N SER A 372 -4.25 13.34 2.57
CA SER A 372 -2.95 13.72 1.98
C SER A 372 -3.05 15.10 1.32
N PHE A 373 -3.85 16.01 1.92
CA PHE A 373 -4.26 17.27 1.31
C PHE A 373 -3.06 18.12 0.90
N CYS A 374 -2.11 18.32 1.81
CA CYS A 374 -0.94 19.13 1.50
C CYS A 374 -0.10 18.56 0.37
N GLN A 375 0.14 17.25 0.38
CA GLN A 375 0.93 16.54 -0.64
C GLN A 375 0.30 16.70 -2.02
N ASP A 376 -1.01 16.51 -2.12
CA ASP A 376 -1.76 16.61 -3.38
C ASP A 376 -1.81 18.07 -3.90
N VAL A 377 -1.91 19.06 -3.01
CA VAL A 377 -1.87 20.49 -3.40
C VAL A 377 -0.49 20.91 -3.87
N GLN A 378 0.57 20.51 -3.15
CA GLN A 378 1.96 20.80 -3.52
C GLN A 378 2.35 20.17 -4.87
N LEU A 379 1.82 18.98 -5.16
CA LEU A 379 2.08 18.26 -6.42
C LEU A 379 1.77 19.11 -7.66
N VAL A 380 0.79 20.02 -7.57
CA VAL A 380 0.30 20.81 -8.70
C VAL A 380 0.59 22.30 -8.57
N THR A 381 1.44 22.73 -7.63
CA THR A 381 1.74 24.16 -7.40
C THR A 381 2.28 24.87 -8.65
N ASN A 382 3.10 24.18 -9.45
CA ASN A 382 3.68 24.73 -10.68
C ASN A 382 2.78 24.55 -11.92
N ILE A 383 1.56 24.06 -11.74
CA ILE A 383 0.59 23.87 -12.82
C ILE A 383 -0.43 25.01 -12.75
N SER A 384 -0.53 25.83 -13.79
CA SER A 384 -1.51 26.93 -13.84
C SER A 384 -2.90 26.48 -14.30
N ASN A 385 -2.96 25.48 -15.19
CA ASN A 385 -4.21 25.01 -15.79
C ASN A 385 -5.05 24.19 -14.80
N THR A 386 -6.24 24.70 -14.42
CA THR A 386 -7.15 24.07 -13.45
C THR A 386 -7.62 22.68 -13.87
N GLN A 387 -7.97 22.48 -15.16
CA GLN A 387 -8.38 21.15 -15.64
C GLN A 387 -7.24 20.13 -15.50
N ARG A 388 -6.00 20.54 -15.81
CA ARG A 388 -4.83 19.69 -15.63
C ARG A 388 -4.62 19.33 -14.16
N LYS A 389 -4.86 20.25 -13.21
CA LYS A 389 -4.83 19.94 -11.77
C LYS A 389 -5.86 18.86 -11.43
N ALA A 390 -7.10 19.03 -11.88
CA ALA A 390 -8.17 18.06 -11.67
C ALA A 390 -7.84 16.67 -12.25
N ASP A 391 -7.26 16.61 -13.46
CA ASP A 391 -6.84 15.36 -14.08
C ASP A 391 -5.71 14.66 -13.30
N ILE A 392 -4.76 15.43 -12.74
CA ILE A 392 -3.69 14.90 -11.87
C ILE A 392 -4.31 14.35 -10.59
N TRP A 393 -5.17 15.11 -9.90
CA TRP A 393 -5.84 14.66 -8.67
C TRP A 393 -6.71 13.43 -8.89
N LYS A 394 -7.37 13.33 -10.05
CA LYS A 394 -8.12 12.12 -10.42
C LYS A 394 -7.23 10.89 -10.55
N ASN A 395 -6.06 11.02 -11.18
CA ASN A 395 -5.12 9.92 -11.27
C ASN A 395 -4.50 9.57 -9.92
N VAL A 396 -4.24 10.56 -9.06
CA VAL A 396 -3.82 10.35 -7.67
C VAL A 396 -4.86 9.54 -6.90
N ALA A 397 -6.12 9.98 -6.88
CA ALA A 397 -7.21 9.27 -6.19
C ALA A 397 -7.45 7.86 -6.77
N SER A 398 -7.33 7.70 -8.08
CA SER A 398 -7.45 6.40 -8.76
C SER A 398 -6.28 5.48 -8.43
N THR A 399 -5.09 6.02 -8.16
CA THR A 399 -3.94 5.20 -7.73
C THR A 399 -4.13 4.74 -6.29
N ALA A 400 -4.69 5.57 -5.42
CA ALA A 400 -5.11 5.14 -4.09
C ALA A 400 -6.22 4.07 -4.14
N GLU A 401 -7.15 4.13 -5.11
CA GLU A 401 -8.12 3.06 -5.36
C GLU A 401 -7.45 1.74 -5.80
N SER A 402 -6.25 1.79 -6.37
CA SER A 402 -5.51 0.57 -6.74
C SER A 402 -4.85 -0.13 -5.55
N GLY A 403 -4.70 0.57 -4.42
CA GLY A 403 -3.90 0.15 -3.27
C GLY A 403 -2.39 0.35 -3.45
N TRP A 404 -1.93 0.79 -4.64
CA TRP A 404 -0.51 0.96 -4.98
C TRP A 404 -0.10 2.45 -5.06
N ASP A 405 -0.53 3.28 -4.11
CA ASP A 405 -0.20 4.69 -3.98
C ASP A 405 1.15 4.90 -3.27
N PHE A 406 2.27 5.16 -3.96
CA PHE A 406 2.44 5.25 -5.40
C PHE A 406 3.50 4.29 -5.94
N SER A 407 3.49 4.09 -7.25
CA SER A 407 4.39 3.22 -8.01
C SER A 407 4.65 3.79 -9.39
N SER A 408 5.85 3.56 -9.93
CA SER A 408 6.21 3.79 -11.32
C SER A 408 5.29 3.05 -12.29
N ARG A 409 4.62 1.97 -11.82
CA ARG A 409 3.60 1.22 -12.56
C ARG A 409 2.56 2.11 -13.22
N PHE A 410 2.15 3.16 -12.52
CA PHE A 410 1.08 4.06 -12.95
C PHE A 410 1.60 5.36 -13.54
N MET A 411 2.92 5.51 -13.70
CA MET A 411 3.54 6.75 -14.16
C MET A 411 4.04 6.61 -15.58
N LYS A 412 3.85 7.65 -16.39
CA LYS A 412 4.58 7.77 -17.65
C LYS A 412 6.01 8.22 -17.34
N LYS A 413 6.98 7.41 -17.74
CA LYS A 413 8.41 7.74 -17.61
C LYS A 413 8.76 9.02 -18.39
N ASP A 414 9.37 9.98 -17.71
CA ASP A 414 9.93 11.17 -18.33
C ASP A 414 11.41 10.95 -18.66
N ASN A 415 11.70 10.67 -19.93
CA ASN A 415 13.08 10.45 -20.38
C ASN A 415 13.92 11.74 -20.43
N SER A 416 13.30 12.92 -20.30
CA SER A 416 14.02 14.20 -20.26
C SER A 416 14.57 14.50 -18.86
N ASN A 417 13.88 14.07 -17.81
CA ASN A 417 14.31 14.22 -16.42
C ASN A 417 15.10 12.99 -15.95
N LYS A 418 16.40 12.95 -16.25
CA LYS A 418 17.27 11.81 -15.85
C LYS A 418 17.41 11.66 -14.33
N ALA A 419 17.27 12.76 -13.56
CA ALA A 419 17.41 12.75 -12.11
C ALA A 419 16.17 12.17 -11.43
N ASN A 420 14.97 12.49 -11.95
CA ASN A 420 13.71 11.94 -11.46
C ASN A 420 12.75 11.62 -12.63
N PRO A 421 12.94 10.46 -13.29
CA PRO A 421 12.12 10.07 -14.45
C PRO A 421 10.71 9.61 -14.06
N TRP A 422 10.42 9.45 -12.76
CA TRP A 422 9.17 8.91 -12.22
C TRP A 422 8.49 9.96 -11.33
N ASN A 423 7.79 10.90 -11.97
CA ASN A 423 7.12 11.99 -11.27
C ASN A 423 5.61 11.74 -11.16
N LEU A 424 5.04 11.99 -9.99
CA LEU A 424 3.61 11.86 -9.70
C LEU A 424 2.71 12.73 -10.61
N VAL A 425 3.20 13.85 -11.14
CA VAL A 425 2.44 14.66 -12.11
C VAL A 425 2.20 13.93 -13.44
N ASN A 426 2.94 12.84 -13.69
CA ASN A 426 2.84 11.98 -14.87
C ASN A 426 2.04 10.70 -14.61
N LEU A 427 1.30 10.60 -13.50
CA LEU A 427 0.36 9.50 -13.28
C LEU A 427 -0.66 9.41 -14.44
N GLN A 428 -0.92 8.19 -14.89
CA GLN A 428 -1.80 7.82 -16.00
C GLN A 428 -2.67 6.60 -15.64
N THR A 429 -2.96 6.43 -14.35
CA THR A 429 -3.75 5.32 -13.78
C THR A 429 -5.06 5.09 -14.51
N THR A 430 -5.78 6.16 -14.88
CA THR A 430 -7.07 6.03 -15.56
C THR A 430 -6.96 5.63 -17.04
N ASP A 431 -5.75 5.59 -17.60
CA ASP A 431 -5.47 5.10 -18.95
C ASP A 431 -5.01 3.63 -18.96
N LEU A 432 -4.89 3.00 -17.79
CA LEU A 432 -4.46 1.62 -17.66
C LEU A 432 -5.65 0.71 -17.34
N LEU A 433 -5.65 -0.47 -17.95
CA LEU A 433 -6.36 -1.65 -17.48
C LEU A 433 -5.37 -2.45 -16.64
N PRO A 434 -5.49 -2.45 -15.31
CA PRO A 434 -4.58 -3.15 -14.44
C PRO A 434 -4.83 -4.66 -14.52
N VAL A 435 -3.76 -5.43 -14.70
CA VAL A 435 -3.84 -6.89 -14.81
C VAL A 435 -4.38 -7.54 -13.53
N ASP A 436 -4.04 -6.99 -12.38
CA ASP A 436 -4.49 -7.44 -11.06
C ASP A 436 -5.99 -7.20 -10.86
N LEU A 437 -6.50 -6.00 -11.13
CA LEU A 437 -7.94 -5.72 -11.01
C LEU A 437 -8.77 -6.68 -11.88
N ASN A 438 -8.38 -6.85 -13.13
CA ASN A 438 -9.10 -7.71 -14.06
C ASN A 438 -8.97 -9.20 -13.67
N ALA A 439 -7.83 -9.62 -13.13
CA ALA A 439 -7.66 -10.96 -12.56
C ALA A 439 -8.52 -11.17 -11.30
N LEU A 440 -8.70 -10.15 -10.45
CA LEU A 440 -9.57 -10.21 -9.27
C LEU A 440 -11.04 -10.33 -9.67
N ILE A 441 -11.51 -9.52 -10.62
CA ILE A 441 -12.89 -9.65 -11.16
C ILE A 441 -13.12 -11.04 -11.75
N CYS A 442 -12.14 -11.57 -12.49
CA CYS A 442 -12.19 -12.94 -13.01
C CYS A 442 -12.29 -13.98 -11.89
N GLY A 443 -11.51 -13.82 -10.82
CA GLY A 443 -11.60 -14.65 -9.61
C GLY A 443 -12.97 -14.58 -8.93
N ASN A 444 -13.52 -13.38 -8.78
CA ASN A 444 -14.86 -13.16 -8.22
C ASN A 444 -15.94 -13.88 -9.04
N LEU A 445 -15.89 -13.80 -10.38
CA LEU A 445 -16.81 -14.52 -11.25
C LEU A 445 -16.73 -16.04 -11.05
N ARG A 446 -15.52 -16.60 -10.93
CA ARG A 446 -15.32 -18.02 -10.66
C ARG A 446 -15.91 -18.43 -9.31
N MET A 447 -15.52 -17.70 -8.25
CA MET A 447 -15.94 -17.99 -6.88
C MET A 447 -17.45 -17.88 -6.70
N LEU A 448 -18.11 -16.89 -7.30
CA LEU A 448 -19.58 -16.81 -7.28
C LEU A 448 -20.23 -18.04 -7.91
N GLY A 449 -19.72 -18.52 -9.05
CA GLY A 449 -20.22 -19.75 -9.68
C GLY A 449 -20.11 -20.97 -8.77
N GLU A 450 -19.03 -21.06 -7.99
CA GLU A 450 -18.82 -22.10 -6.98
C GLU A 450 -19.76 -21.92 -5.77
N LEU A 451 -19.85 -20.72 -5.21
CA LEU A 451 -20.65 -20.42 -4.02
C LEU A 451 -22.16 -20.59 -4.25
N PHE A 452 -22.70 -20.13 -5.39
CA PHE A 452 -24.09 -20.41 -5.75
C PHE A 452 -24.37 -21.92 -5.85
N SER A 453 -23.38 -22.69 -6.35
CA SER A 453 -23.50 -24.16 -6.37
C SER A 453 -23.59 -24.76 -4.98
N LYS A 454 -22.93 -24.17 -3.97
CA LYS A 454 -22.90 -24.66 -2.59
C LYS A 454 -24.23 -24.47 -1.85
N ILE A 455 -25.04 -23.50 -2.28
CA ILE A 455 -26.39 -23.27 -1.75
C ILE A 455 -27.50 -23.90 -2.61
N GLY A 456 -27.15 -24.65 -3.65
CA GLY A 456 -28.10 -25.35 -4.52
C GLY A 456 -28.67 -24.52 -5.69
N ASP A 457 -28.23 -23.27 -5.87
CA ASP A 457 -28.65 -22.42 -6.98
C ASP A 457 -27.85 -22.75 -8.26
N LYS A 458 -28.34 -23.75 -8.99
CA LYS A 458 -27.72 -24.24 -10.22
C LYS A 458 -27.80 -23.22 -11.37
N GLU A 459 -28.82 -22.37 -11.39
CA GLU A 459 -29.02 -21.40 -12.47
C GLU A 459 -27.98 -20.28 -12.35
N LYS A 460 -27.88 -19.63 -11.19
CA LYS A 460 -26.86 -18.60 -10.95
C LYS A 460 -25.45 -19.17 -11.06
N SER A 461 -25.24 -20.40 -10.57
CA SER A 461 -23.96 -21.11 -10.75
C SER A 461 -23.56 -21.20 -12.22
N ALA A 462 -24.47 -21.63 -13.10
CA ALA A 462 -24.22 -21.72 -14.54
C ALA A 462 -23.96 -20.35 -15.20
N VAL A 463 -24.72 -19.32 -14.80
CA VAL A 463 -24.53 -17.93 -15.28
C VAL A 463 -23.12 -17.44 -14.98
N TYR A 464 -22.66 -17.58 -13.73
CA TYR A 464 -21.34 -17.09 -13.32
C TYR A 464 -20.20 -17.90 -13.92
N LYS A 465 -20.35 -19.23 -14.03
CA LYS A 465 -19.38 -20.08 -14.75
C LYS A 465 -19.22 -19.67 -16.21
N ASN A 466 -20.32 -19.36 -16.91
CA ASN A 466 -20.27 -18.87 -18.28
C ASN A 466 -19.63 -17.48 -18.40
N LYS A 467 -19.95 -16.56 -17.47
CA LYS A 467 -19.31 -15.23 -17.40
C LYS A 467 -17.79 -15.37 -17.18
N PHE A 468 -17.37 -16.21 -16.24
CA PHE A 468 -15.97 -16.50 -15.98
C PHE A 468 -15.26 -17.02 -17.23
N GLU A 469 -15.78 -18.07 -17.88
CA GLU A 469 -15.13 -18.66 -19.05
C GLU A 469 -14.99 -17.67 -20.22
N LYS A 470 -16.01 -16.85 -20.47
CA LYS A 470 -15.95 -15.80 -21.50
C LYS A 470 -14.90 -14.75 -21.14
N PHE A 471 -14.91 -14.27 -19.90
CA PHE A 471 -13.99 -13.23 -19.43
C PHE A 471 -12.54 -13.73 -19.42
N ARG A 472 -12.28 -14.92 -18.89
CA ARG A 472 -10.95 -15.58 -18.85
C ARG A 472 -10.32 -15.67 -20.23
N ARG A 473 -11.09 -16.05 -21.25
CA ARG A 473 -10.60 -16.11 -22.65
C ARG A 473 -10.26 -14.72 -23.21
N ALA A 474 -11.06 -13.71 -22.90
CA ALA A 474 -10.79 -12.33 -23.31
C ALA A 474 -9.57 -11.75 -22.58
N PHE A 475 -9.49 -11.97 -21.27
CA PHE A 475 -8.37 -11.63 -20.41
C PHE A 475 -7.05 -12.20 -20.94
N GLN A 476 -7.03 -13.49 -21.27
CA GLN A 476 -5.86 -14.16 -21.83
C GLN A 476 -5.42 -13.53 -23.17
N ARG A 477 -6.37 -13.12 -24.03
CA ARG A 477 -6.03 -12.47 -25.30
C ARG A 477 -5.46 -11.07 -25.14
N LEU A 478 -5.96 -10.31 -24.16
CA LEU A 478 -5.56 -8.92 -23.98
C LEU A 478 -4.24 -8.80 -23.22
N PHE A 479 -4.15 -9.43 -22.05
CA PHE A 479 -3.07 -9.16 -21.08
C PHE A 479 -1.86 -10.09 -21.24
N TYR A 480 -2.03 -11.30 -21.80
CA TYR A 480 -0.96 -12.30 -21.84
C TYR A 480 0.02 -12.07 -22.99
N LYS A 481 1.31 -11.94 -22.66
CA LYS A 481 2.39 -11.89 -23.64
C LYS A 481 3.02 -13.28 -23.78
N LYS A 482 2.63 -14.03 -24.82
CA LYS A 482 3.13 -15.39 -25.09
C LYS A 482 4.67 -15.51 -25.06
N LYS A 483 5.39 -14.52 -25.60
CA LYS A 483 6.87 -14.49 -25.60
C LYS A 483 7.46 -14.43 -24.19
N HIS A 484 6.79 -13.75 -23.27
CA HIS A 484 7.28 -13.58 -21.89
C HIS A 484 6.67 -14.62 -20.94
N GLY A 485 5.56 -15.26 -21.32
CA GLY A 485 4.91 -16.27 -20.49
C GLY A 485 4.16 -15.69 -19.28
N VAL A 486 3.84 -14.39 -19.30
CA VAL A 486 3.17 -13.67 -18.21
C VAL A 486 2.20 -12.63 -18.76
N TRP A 487 1.41 -12.03 -17.87
CA TRP A 487 0.46 -10.97 -18.16
C TRP A 487 1.01 -9.61 -17.71
N TYR A 488 0.55 -8.54 -18.34
CA TYR A 488 0.95 -7.16 -18.05
C TYR A 488 -0.26 -6.25 -18.06
N ASP A 489 -0.15 -5.06 -17.47
CA ASP A 489 -1.18 -4.03 -17.63
C ASP A 489 -1.31 -3.62 -19.10
N PHE A 490 -2.51 -3.20 -19.51
CA PHE A 490 -2.77 -2.72 -20.87
C PHE A 490 -3.10 -1.23 -20.86
N ASN A 491 -2.39 -0.43 -21.65
CA ASN A 491 -2.66 1.00 -21.76
C ASN A 491 -3.64 1.27 -22.92
N ILE A 492 -4.84 1.77 -22.60
CA ILE A 492 -5.92 1.94 -23.58
C ILE A 492 -5.65 3.06 -24.59
N LYS A 493 -4.84 4.05 -24.23
CA LYS A 493 -4.50 5.18 -25.11
C LYS A 493 -3.49 4.77 -26.18
N SER A 494 -2.48 4.01 -25.79
CA SER A 494 -1.41 3.56 -26.70
C SER A 494 -1.71 2.22 -27.38
N GLY A 495 -2.68 1.45 -26.87
CA GLY A 495 -3.00 0.12 -27.36
C GLY A 495 -1.92 -0.92 -27.09
N LYS A 496 -1.07 -0.70 -26.07
CA LYS A 496 0.12 -1.52 -25.79
C LYS A 496 0.12 -2.07 -24.37
N LEU A 497 0.76 -3.23 -24.22
CA LEU A 497 1.10 -3.80 -22.91
C LEU A 497 2.24 -3.02 -22.26
N HIS A 498 2.16 -2.83 -20.95
CA HIS A 498 3.22 -2.28 -20.12
C HIS A 498 4.15 -3.39 -19.65
N GLU A 499 5.15 -3.75 -20.46
CA GLU A 499 5.93 -4.98 -20.33
C GLU A 499 7.03 -4.98 -19.23
N GLU A 500 7.03 -3.98 -18.34
CA GLU A 500 7.91 -3.90 -17.16
C GLU A 500 7.44 -4.87 -16.05
N TYR A 501 8.35 -5.27 -15.18
CA TYR A 501 8.00 -6.14 -14.06
C TYR A 501 7.37 -5.36 -12.91
N TYR A 502 6.19 -5.82 -12.49
CA TYR A 502 5.56 -5.50 -11.21
C TYR A 502 5.02 -6.79 -10.59
N GLY A 503 4.91 -6.86 -9.27
CA GLY A 503 4.36 -8.03 -8.57
C GLY A 503 2.96 -8.44 -9.02
N SER A 504 2.20 -7.53 -9.64
CA SER A 504 0.89 -7.78 -10.24
C SER A 504 0.87 -8.88 -11.30
N VAL A 505 2.00 -9.21 -11.94
CA VAL A 505 2.10 -10.31 -12.91
C VAL A 505 1.75 -11.69 -12.31
N THR A 506 1.74 -11.80 -10.98
CA THR A 506 1.43 -13.04 -10.23
C THR A 506 -0.06 -13.22 -10.00
N VAL A 507 -0.82 -12.13 -9.94
CA VAL A 507 -2.25 -12.13 -9.56
C VAL A 507 -3.12 -13.01 -10.45
N PRO A 508 -2.90 -13.13 -11.78
CA PRO A 508 -3.67 -14.05 -12.62
C PRO A 508 -3.57 -15.52 -12.20
N LEU A 509 -2.42 -15.97 -11.70
CA LEU A 509 -2.28 -17.33 -11.17
C LEU A 509 -3.00 -17.46 -9.83
N PHE A 510 -2.78 -16.51 -8.93
CA PHE A 510 -3.42 -16.46 -7.62
C PHE A 510 -4.95 -16.56 -7.73
N THR A 511 -5.57 -15.81 -8.64
CA THR A 511 -7.04 -15.83 -8.81
C THR A 511 -7.55 -16.99 -9.67
N ARG A 512 -6.63 -17.73 -10.30
CA ARG A 512 -6.89 -18.77 -11.32
C ARG A 512 -7.59 -18.22 -12.58
N CYS A 513 -7.24 -17.00 -12.98
CA CYS A 513 -7.69 -16.41 -14.24
C CYS A 513 -6.76 -16.76 -15.42
N TYR A 514 -6.57 -18.07 -15.65
CA TYR A 514 -5.76 -18.59 -16.74
C TYR A 514 -6.27 -19.98 -17.13
N ASP A 515 -5.63 -20.63 -18.11
CA ASP A 515 -5.95 -22.01 -18.42
C ASP A 515 -5.35 -22.96 -17.41
N THR A 516 -6.15 -23.42 -16.45
CA THR A 516 -5.69 -24.28 -15.34
C THR A 516 -5.23 -25.66 -15.82
N ASP A 517 -5.62 -26.07 -17.02
CA ASP A 517 -5.12 -27.29 -17.66
C ASP A 517 -3.67 -27.12 -18.19
N ASP A 518 -3.21 -25.89 -18.40
CA ASP A 518 -1.82 -25.57 -18.76
C ASP A 518 -0.95 -25.44 -17.50
N VAL A 519 -0.53 -26.60 -16.99
CA VAL A 519 0.39 -26.73 -15.84
C VAL A 519 1.77 -26.07 -16.06
N GLY A 520 2.11 -25.72 -17.32
CA GLY A 520 3.35 -25.01 -17.65
C GLY A 520 3.27 -23.50 -17.39
N THR A 521 2.08 -22.97 -17.11
CA THR A 521 1.86 -21.54 -16.90
C THR A 521 2.66 -20.98 -15.72
N ALA A 522 2.66 -21.69 -14.58
CA ALA A 522 3.41 -21.28 -13.40
C ALA A 522 4.92 -21.31 -13.62
N GLU A 523 5.42 -22.33 -14.33
CA GLU A 523 6.84 -22.40 -14.68
C GLU A 523 7.28 -21.26 -15.60
N ARG A 524 6.47 -20.91 -16.61
CA ARG A 524 6.77 -19.77 -17.49
C ARG A 524 6.79 -18.45 -16.73
N MET A 525 5.86 -18.24 -15.80
CA MET A 525 5.88 -17.07 -14.93
C MET A 525 7.14 -17.05 -14.06
N TYR A 526 7.45 -18.14 -13.36
CA TYR A 526 8.63 -18.25 -12.51
C TYR A 526 9.92 -17.97 -13.30
N ASN A 527 10.09 -18.58 -14.48
CA ASN A 527 11.23 -18.35 -15.35
C ASN A 527 11.34 -16.90 -15.82
N ARG A 528 10.20 -16.20 -15.99
CA ARG A 528 10.21 -14.76 -16.29
C ARG A 528 10.72 -13.96 -15.09
N LEU A 529 10.26 -14.26 -13.88
CA LEU A 529 10.72 -13.62 -12.64
C LEU A 529 12.23 -13.83 -12.42
N GLU A 530 12.71 -15.05 -12.66
CA GLU A 530 14.14 -15.38 -12.62
C GLU A 530 14.92 -14.55 -13.65
N LYS A 531 14.44 -14.51 -14.90
CA LYS A 531 15.09 -13.76 -15.99
C LYS A 531 15.18 -12.25 -15.75
N VAL A 532 14.16 -11.64 -15.13
CA VAL A 532 14.22 -10.21 -14.75
C VAL A 532 15.03 -9.97 -13.46
N GLY A 533 15.46 -11.04 -12.80
CA GLY A 533 16.40 -11.01 -11.68
C GLY A 533 15.78 -10.64 -10.35
N VAL A 534 14.46 -10.74 -10.19
CA VAL A 534 13.77 -10.35 -8.93
C VAL A 534 13.74 -11.47 -7.89
N LEU A 535 14.02 -12.71 -8.30
CA LEU A 535 14.15 -13.85 -7.39
C LEU A 535 15.53 -13.93 -6.70
N LYS A 536 16.50 -13.09 -7.08
CA LYS A 536 17.87 -13.12 -6.52
C LYS A 536 17.98 -12.47 -5.13
N HIS A 537 16.96 -11.74 -4.71
CA HIS A 537 16.97 -10.97 -3.47
C HIS A 537 16.82 -11.90 -2.27
N LYS A 538 17.67 -11.71 -1.25
CA LYS A 538 17.80 -12.66 -0.13
C LYS A 538 16.63 -12.61 0.85
N PHE A 539 15.91 -11.50 0.94
CA PHE A 539 14.81 -11.30 1.89
C PHE A 539 13.41 -11.55 1.29
N GLY A 540 13.32 -11.68 -0.04
CA GLY A 540 12.07 -11.93 -0.76
C GLY A 540 12.00 -11.14 -2.06
N VAL A 541 10.86 -11.23 -2.75
CA VAL A 541 10.69 -10.68 -4.11
C VAL A 541 10.15 -9.24 -4.02
N PRO A 542 10.86 -8.23 -4.56
CA PRO A 542 10.42 -6.84 -4.50
C PRO A 542 9.19 -6.59 -5.40
N THR A 543 8.45 -5.53 -5.09
CA THR A 543 7.25 -5.12 -5.83
C THR A 543 7.54 -4.78 -7.30
N SER A 544 8.71 -4.22 -7.59
CA SER A 544 9.21 -3.94 -8.94
C SER A 544 10.73 -4.06 -8.95
N ASN A 545 11.34 -3.85 -10.12
CA ASN A 545 12.80 -3.69 -10.27
C ASN A 545 13.21 -2.22 -10.52
N ILE A 546 12.30 -1.27 -10.29
CA ILE A 546 12.48 0.16 -10.52
C ILE A 546 12.59 0.86 -9.18
N ASN A 547 13.67 1.60 -8.94
CA ASN A 547 13.78 2.47 -7.77
C ASN A 547 13.25 3.87 -8.13
N SER A 548 11.97 4.11 -7.87
CA SER A 548 11.30 5.38 -8.12
C SER A 548 11.25 6.30 -6.90
N THR A 549 11.80 5.86 -5.74
CA THR A 549 11.58 6.43 -4.39
C THR A 549 10.15 6.31 -3.85
N GLN A 550 9.21 5.80 -4.64
CA GLN A 550 7.85 5.53 -4.20
C GLN A 550 7.76 4.19 -3.47
N GLN A 551 6.74 4.05 -2.61
CA GLN A 551 6.66 2.91 -1.70
C GLN A 551 6.27 1.58 -2.38
N TRP A 552 5.55 1.61 -3.50
CA TRP A 552 5.17 0.40 -4.26
C TRP A 552 6.15 0.11 -5.40
N ASP A 553 7.44 0.16 -5.09
CA ASP A 553 8.56 -0.05 -6.01
C ASP A 553 9.79 -0.59 -5.28
N PHE A 554 10.83 -0.95 -6.03
CA PHE A 554 12.11 -1.39 -5.44
C PHE A 554 12.66 -0.31 -4.47
N PRO A 555 13.13 -0.67 -3.26
CA PRO A 555 13.43 -2.04 -2.81
C PRO A 555 12.29 -2.76 -2.08
N ASN A 556 11.10 -2.17 -1.97
CA ASN A 556 10.10 -2.68 -1.05
C ASN A 556 9.47 -4.00 -1.51
N ILE A 557 9.27 -4.88 -0.54
CA ILE A 557 8.49 -6.11 -0.57
C ILE A 557 7.21 -5.82 0.23
N TRP A 558 6.07 -6.00 -0.42
CA TRP A 558 4.78 -5.91 0.26
C TRP A 558 4.27 -7.32 0.59
N PRO A 559 3.85 -7.57 1.84
CA PRO A 559 3.34 -8.87 2.29
C PRO A 559 2.24 -9.45 1.39
N SER A 560 1.35 -8.58 0.91
CA SER A 560 0.28 -8.94 -0.01
C SER A 560 0.78 -9.60 -1.30
N LEU A 561 1.80 -9.01 -1.94
CA LEU A 561 2.39 -9.51 -3.18
C LEU A 561 3.27 -10.75 -2.95
N ALA A 562 4.01 -10.78 -1.85
CA ALA A 562 4.80 -11.94 -1.47
C ALA A 562 3.90 -13.15 -1.24
N HIS A 563 2.83 -12.98 -0.46
CA HIS A 563 1.83 -14.01 -0.19
C HIS A 563 1.14 -14.48 -1.47
N MET A 564 0.66 -13.57 -2.33
CA MET A 564 0.04 -13.96 -3.60
C MET A 564 0.99 -14.70 -4.54
N LEU A 565 2.28 -14.35 -4.60
CA LEU A 565 3.27 -15.09 -5.38
C LEU A 565 3.44 -16.52 -4.85
N ILE A 566 3.61 -16.68 -3.53
CA ILE A 566 3.77 -17.98 -2.89
C ILE A 566 2.53 -18.85 -3.15
N GLU A 567 1.34 -18.31 -2.91
CA GLU A 567 0.07 -19.02 -3.14
C GLU A 567 -0.16 -19.35 -4.63
N SER A 568 0.25 -18.47 -5.55
CA SER A 568 0.18 -18.73 -7.00
C SER A 568 0.96 -19.98 -7.40
N LEU A 569 2.14 -20.17 -6.83
CA LEU A 569 3.00 -21.32 -7.12
C LEU A 569 2.51 -22.57 -6.37
N ARG A 570 2.14 -22.43 -5.09
CA ARG A 570 1.62 -23.53 -4.25
C ARG A 570 0.35 -24.15 -4.82
N GLN A 571 -0.53 -23.33 -5.39
CA GLN A 571 -1.81 -23.78 -5.94
C GLN A 571 -1.77 -24.07 -7.45
N SER A 572 -0.58 -24.08 -8.06
CA SER A 572 -0.43 -24.22 -9.51
C SER A 572 -0.72 -25.63 -10.05
N GLY A 573 -0.74 -26.65 -9.18
CA GLY A 573 -0.80 -28.06 -9.60
C GLY A 573 0.49 -28.57 -10.26
N ASN A 574 1.54 -27.75 -10.30
CA ASN A 574 2.86 -28.10 -10.83
C ASN A 574 3.81 -28.37 -9.65
N LYS A 575 4.19 -29.64 -9.45
CA LYS A 575 5.03 -30.07 -8.31
C LYS A 575 6.36 -29.32 -8.19
N LYS A 576 7.01 -28.99 -9.32
CA LYS A 576 8.24 -28.20 -9.32
C LYS A 576 7.99 -26.79 -8.76
N MET A 577 6.85 -26.19 -9.11
CA MET A 577 6.49 -24.86 -8.62
C MET A 577 5.97 -24.88 -7.18
N GLU A 578 5.32 -25.96 -6.75
CA GLU A 578 4.96 -26.17 -5.34
C GLU A 578 6.21 -26.18 -4.44
N GLU A 579 7.29 -26.84 -4.85
CA GLU A 579 8.57 -26.79 -4.12
C GLU A 579 9.19 -25.37 -4.13
N LYS A 580 9.11 -24.65 -5.27
CA LYS A 580 9.53 -23.24 -5.32
C LYS A 580 8.70 -22.33 -4.43
N ALA A 581 7.41 -22.61 -4.27
CA ALA A 581 6.54 -21.90 -3.35
C ALA A 581 7.02 -22.08 -1.90
N LYS A 582 7.38 -23.32 -1.53
CA LYS A 582 7.92 -23.65 -0.20
C LYS A 582 9.26 -22.96 0.07
N GLU A 583 10.16 -22.95 -0.91
CA GLU A 583 11.44 -22.21 -0.82
C GLU A 583 11.20 -20.71 -0.55
N LEU A 584 10.31 -20.08 -1.33
CA LEU A 584 9.96 -18.66 -1.18
C LEU A 584 9.24 -18.37 0.15
N ALA A 585 8.36 -19.28 0.59
CA ALA A 585 7.69 -19.17 1.88
C ALA A 585 8.69 -19.22 3.04
N ARG A 586 9.63 -20.18 3.01
CA ARG A 586 10.68 -20.30 4.03
C ARG A 586 11.55 -19.05 4.10
N GLN A 587 11.94 -18.54 2.94
CA GLN A 587 12.72 -17.32 2.82
C GLN A 587 11.98 -16.12 3.43
N TRP A 588 10.73 -15.89 3.00
CA TRP A 588 9.96 -14.73 3.42
C TRP A 588 9.58 -14.77 4.90
N LEU A 589 9.20 -15.94 5.43
CA LEU A 589 8.92 -16.12 6.86
C LEU A 589 10.16 -15.90 7.72
N SER A 590 11.31 -16.45 7.30
CA SER A 590 12.56 -16.29 8.04
C SER A 590 13.04 -14.83 8.03
N ALA A 591 12.85 -14.12 6.91
CA ALA A 591 13.14 -12.69 6.80
C ALA A 591 12.26 -11.87 7.76
N ASN A 592 10.94 -12.12 7.77
CA ASN A 592 10.02 -11.39 8.66
C ASN A 592 10.28 -11.70 10.12
N HIS A 593 10.58 -12.96 10.46
CA HIS A 593 10.96 -13.34 11.82
C HIS A 593 12.24 -12.62 12.26
N GLN A 594 13.28 -12.57 11.42
CA GLN A 594 14.51 -11.85 11.75
C GLN A 594 14.28 -10.34 11.92
N MET A 595 13.50 -9.72 11.02
CA MET A 595 13.12 -8.31 11.16
C MET A 595 12.33 -8.07 12.44
N TYR A 596 11.39 -8.95 12.78
CA TYR A 596 10.64 -8.87 14.04
C TYR A 596 11.59 -8.89 15.25
N GLN A 597 12.52 -9.85 15.32
CA GLN A 597 13.46 -9.93 16.44
C GLN A 597 14.40 -8.72 16.54
N ASN A 598 14.87 -8.20 15.40
CA ASN A 598 15.92 -7.19 15.37
C ASN A 598 15.39 -5.74 15.35
N CYS A 599 14.11 -5.53 15.04
CA CYS A 599 13.52 -4.21 14.78
C CYS A 599 12.35 -3.93 15.73
N GLY A 600 12.59 -4.12 17.04
CA GLY A 600 11.70 -3.73 18.12
C GLY A 600 10.53 -4.68 18.39
N GLN A 601 10.56 -5.93 17.91
CA GLN A 601 9.44 -6.88 18.06
C GLN A 601 8.12 -6.33 17.51
N HIS A 602 8.22 -5.56 16.44
CA HIS A 602 7.09 -5.04 15.70
C HIS A 602 6.93 -5.75 14.37
N MET A 603 5.68 -5.94 13.98
CA MET A 603 5.35 -6.32 12.61
C MET A 603 5.20 -5.07 11.77
N TRP A 604 5.98 -5.00 10.71
CA TRP A 604 6.06 -3.83 9.84
C TRP A 604 5.15 -3.97 8.63
N GLU A 605 4.70 -2.84 8.11
CA GLU A 605 3.88 -2.73 6.91
C GLU A 605 4.54 -3.38 5.68
N LYS A 606 5.86 -3.20 5.52
CA LYS A 606 6.65 -3.61 4.37
C LYS A 606 8.13 -3.76 4.73
N MET A 607 8.88 -4.51 3.92
CA MET A 607 10.30 -4.80 4.11
C MET A 607 11.12 -4.42 2.88
N ALA A 608 12.37 -4.00 3.04
CA ALA A 608 13.28 -3.78 1.92
C ALA A 608 13.99 -5.07 1.49
N ALA A 609 13.91 -5.42 0.19
CA ALA A 609 14.44 -6.67 -0.38
C ALA A 609 15.98 -6.78 -0.39
N ASP A 610 16.67 -5.66 -0.31
CA ASP A 610 18.13 -5.56 -0.35
C ASP A 610 18.78 -5.61 1.03
N THR A 611 18.06 -5.16 2.06
CA THR A 611 18.60 -4.90 3.40
C THR A 611 17.87 -5.66 4.51
N GLY A 612 16.62 -6.11 4.29
CA GLY A 612 15.83 -6.86 5.28
C GLY A 612 15.27 -6.00 6.42
N VAL A 613 15.50 -4.69 6.39
CA VAL A 613 14.95 -3.71 7.34
C VAL A 613 13.55 -3.25 6.90
N PRO A 614 12.81 -2.52 7.76
CA PRO A 614 11.55 -1.90 7.36
C PRO A 614 11.69 -1.07 6.09
N GLY A 615 10.80 -1.29 5.12
CA GLY A 615 10.81 -0.57 3.84
C GLY A 615 10.36 0.88 3.99
N GLY A 616 10.76 1.75 3.06
CA GLY A 616 10.52 3.21 3.11
C GLY A 616 9.82 3.78 1.88
N GLY A 617 10.02 5.07 1.63
CA GLY A 617 9.50 5.79 0.46
C GLY A 617 8.02 6.16 0.54
N GLY A 618 7.54 6.90 -0.47
CA GLY A 618 6.16 7.40 -0.52
C GLY A 618 5.91 8.63 0.35
N GLU A 619 4.65 8.81 0.78
CA GLU A 619 4.16 10.07 1.36
C GLU A 619 4.09 10.10 2.90
N TYR A 620 4.36 8.97 3.57
CA TYR A 620 4.34 8.85 5.03
C TYR A 620 5.43 7.90 5.53
N VAL A 621 5.75 7.99 6.83
CA VAL A 621 6.73 7.13 7.49
C VAL A 621 6.22 5.69 7.64
N PRO A 622 7.08 4.65 7.61
CA PRO A 622 6.63 3.26 7.71
C PRO A 622 5.79 2.98 8.97
N GLN A 623 4.79 2.11 8.85
CA GLN A 623 3.82 1.81 9.91
C GLN A 623 4.06 0.45 10.56
N ILE A 624 3.60 0.30 11.80
CA ILE A 624 3.63 -0.95 12.58
C ILE A 624 2.21 -1.49 12.83
N GLY A 625 2.13 -2.78 13.09
CA GLY A 625 0.93 -3.52 13.43
C GLY A 625 1.06 -4.98 12.98
N PHE A 626 1.33 -5.27 11.71
CA PHE A 626 0.54 -4.71 10.62
C PHE A 626 -0.34 -5.84 10.08
N GLY A 627 -1.65 -5.63 10.05
CA GLY A 627 -2.66 -6.69 9.90
C GLY A 627 -2.42 -7.66 8.75
N TRP A 628 -2.03 -7.17 7.57
CA TRP A 628 -1.76 -8.07 6.43
C TRP A 628 -0.47 -8.89 6.56
N THR A 629 0.50 -8.42 7.35
CA THR A 629 1.82 -9.05 7.51
C THR A 629 1.62 -10.18 8.48
N ASN A 630 0.96 -9.88 9.61
CA ASN A 630 0.52 -10.85 10.59
C ASN A 630 -0.33 -11.93 9.92
N GLY A 631 -1.30 -11.51 9.10
CA GLY A 631 -2.21 -12.39 8.38
C GLY A 631 -1.51 -13.33 7.40
N GLY A 632 -0.68 -12.79 6.50
CA GLY A 632 0.07 -13.58 5.53
C GLY A 632 1.09 -14.52 6.19
N VAL A 633 1.75 -14.08 7.28
CA VAL A 633 2.67 -14.93 8.04
C VAL A 633 1.94 -16.09 8.70
N LEU A 634 0.85 -15.82 9.44
CA LEU A 634 0.09 -16.86 10.14
C LEU A 634 -0.51 -17.87 9.16
N ASP A 635 -1.00 -17.43 8.01
CA ASP A 635 -1.52 -18.31 6.95
C ASP A 635 -0.44 -19.26 6.42
N LEU A 636 0.75 -18.75 6.11
CA LEU A 636 1.86 -19.58 5.63
C LEU A 636 2.44 -20.49 6.71
N LEU A 637 2.51 -20.02 7.96
CA LEU A 637 2.94 -20.83 9.10
C LEU A 637 2.00 -22.00 9.37
N VAL A 638 0.68 -21.80 9.24
CA VAL A 638 -0.28 -22.90 9.30
C VAL A 638 -0.19 -23.81 8.08
N THR A 639 0.03 -23.24 6.89
CA THR A 639 0.09 -23.99 5.63
C THR A 639 1.28 -24.96 5.58
N TYR A 640 2.44 -24.54 6.08
CA TYR A 640 3.68 -25.33 6.01
C TYR A 640 4.21 -25.76 7.39
N GLY A 641 3.45 -25.54 8.47
CA GLY A 641 3.91 -25.70 9.84
C GLY A 641 4.45 -27.08 10.20
N ASP A 642 4.02 -28.12 9.47
CA ASP A 642 4.44 -29.50 9.71
C ASP A 642 5.86 -29.81 9.18
N GLU A 643 6.46 -28.93 8.39
CA GLU A 643 7.71 -29.20 7.67
C GLU A 643 8.65 -27.98 7.54
N MET A 644 8.14 -26.76 7.71
CA MET A 644 8.92 -25.53 7.65
C MET A 644 9.81 -25.40 8.89
N THR A 645 11.08 -25.07 8.67
CA THR A 645 12.03 -24.73 9.74
C THR A 645 12.66 -23.37 9.47
N LEU A 646 12.99 -22.64 10.53
CA LEU A 646 13.65 -21.35 10.42
C LEU A 646 14.94 -21.48 9.59
N GLN A 647 15.16 -20.54 8.66
CA GLN A 647 16.40 -20.45 7.88
C GLN A 647 17.26 -19.30 8.41
N GLN A 648 18.58 -19.50 8.40
CA GLN A 648 19.51 -18.42 8.69
C GLN A 648 19.46 -17.36 7.58
N MET A 649 19.17 -16.12 7.98
CA MET A 649 19.11 -14.96 7.11
C MET A 649 20.36 -14.09 7.30
N PRO A 650 20.79 -13.29 6.30
CA PRO A 650 21.86 -12.31 6.48
C PRO A 650 21.56 -11.38 7.68
N ASN A 651 22.57 -10.92 8.41
CA ASN A 651 22.34 -10.04 9.55
C ASN A 651 21.63 -8.74 9.14
N VAL A 652 20.62 -8.37 9.92
CA VAL A 652 19.83 -7.14 9.76
C VAL A 652 20.09 -6.24 10.96
N GLU A 653 20.62 -5.04 10.73
CA GLU A 653 20.78 -4.01 11.77
C GLU A 653 19.73 -2.92 11.58
N CYS A 654 18.76 -2.89 12.48
CA CYS A 654 17.74 -1.85 12.49
C CYS A 654 18.23 -0.63 13.27
N LYS A 655 18.31 0.51 12.57
CA LYS A 655 18.56 1.82 13.19
C LYS A 655 17.27 2.43 13.77
N GLN A 656 16.11 2.00 13.26
CA GLN A 656 14.80 2.42 13.74
C GLN A 656 14.32 1.44 14.82
N ASN A 657 14.65 1.76 16.08
CA ASN A 657 14.16 1.01 17.25
C ASN A 657 12.99 1.72 17.95
N ALA A 658 12.62 2.92 17.51
CA ALA A 658 11.57 3.72 18.13
C ALA A 658 10.56 4.15 17.06
N VAL A 659 9.29 3.77 17.27
CA VAL A 659 8.14 4.38 16.59
C VAL A 659 7.84 5.69 17.30
N VAL A 660 7.64 6.77 16.54
CA VAL A 660 7.23 8.04 17.13
C VAL A 660 5.76 7.92 17.52
N GLU A 661 5.48 7.79 18.82
CA GLU A 661 4.13 7.74 19.34
C GLU A 661 3.45 9.12 19.23
N GLU A 662 2.14 9.12 18.96
CA GLU A 662 1.35 10.34 19.01
C GLU A 662 1.32 10.85 20.47
N PRO A 663 1.76 12.09 20.74
CA PRO A 663 1.81 12.60 22.11
C PRO A 663 0.41 12.65 22.74
N ALA A 664 0.35 12.48 24.06
CA ALA A 664 -0.91 12.53 24.82
C ALA A 664 -1.58 13.91 24.70
N GLU A 665 -0.77 14.97 24.68
CA GLU A 665 -1.19 16.36 24.46
C GLU A 665 -0.20 17.05 23.52
N PHE A 666 -0.70 17.91 22.62
CA PHE A 666 0.17 18.77 21.82
C PHE A 666 0.76 19.88 22.71
N PRO A 667 2.06 20.19 22.60
CA PRO A 667 2.63 21.32 23.32
C PRO A 667 1.86 22.61 22.97
N PRO A 668 1.69 23.53 23.93
CA PRO A 668 1.19 24.87 23.61
C PRO A 668 2.09 25.54 22.57
N ALA A 669 1.45 26.25 21.64
CA ALA A 669 2.01 26.79 20.39
C ALA A 669 3.12 27.85 20.56
#